data_AF-A0A1Z8ZYS3-F1
#
_entry.id   AF-A0A1Z8ZYS3-F1
#
_cell.length_a   1.000
_cell.length_b   1.000
_cell.length_c   1.000
_cell.angle_alpha   90.00
_cell.angle_beta   90.00
_cell.angle_gamma   90.00
#
_symmetry.space_group_name_H-M   'P 1'
#
loop_
_entity.id
_entity.type
_entity.pdbx_description
1 polymer ?
#
loop_
_entity_poly.entity_id
_entity_poly.type
_entity_poly.pdbx_seq_one_letter_code
_entity_poly.pdbx_strand_id
1 'polypeptide(L)'
;MKQNFNTILFLAVSAALASDALCDSSPTVEKNYSYLYFENGYPTLSWGRRPQSNANLVARDNPDLVFQTGYYSLMLDCDDVALKGFDALAGTDYLSALNQDVTQFTPASSFSLQLTQSGVDYFCTEGLVNGKVRLIESGQYVKRIDHVGLVFKNSANETLEADNQGKPLRLEITAWPDRVTFRLDASGVENDPITNAKIELISPGGVTHTAESSSNQARLTLKPHEDLRLSSLSTNDYIAQATNLQNNTPLTVDFDTDTHAFEIIVPVGGVTYPSGRNRVDEFLIEVSNPHEHVANVPLRFIKSFSPAITGTSMLLSDANSGRPLGIPVQISKNWHVDWDNRTTHDGQWLRGSTLLNLQAGETRRMKLRVAYGYWGGAGTVSHAQLSLIGYGGNWKWDESALGAWGESLTFDPTQHIGSAFLDDIRPTFTQSYKNNGQYKDGGTANTTHNWTENVGGGDFLVYFDSANTYRWLKRIKTCYYQTGPNLTEVHYSGVTDDDRIRTNYTSRMVSTLDYHRRFHAYKYEFLEDVTTPRRLVFYQMGADWYTTSSYNNFHIGDANGLLGTVDINDGTDPINGGNKYKGDPVAMDGKWLSIEDETGNSGGTPAYALRGLIPLSSTLNGDNFPLHVHNYGRSWGGNNALFDFSSDSVKRSYQAGDVVTGEIEFIMPPKHSDSYWGGDTELINRLAVYNVGEDDATWQTVRDELVANIGMNVSVHLGTLLNNYPLEIQPVSGNRVLTDLTIESGGIGHVPIILKGADAGLGLKVQRYSSGTWVDIESVDIENDTYYQAVQNTNGTMDYTFSIPRPSGEHNLDAPWRIRILYAQFTRLDTPPQEAHNFSGADGTETDGYLQLGDTGFVKGWNSGWTVTGGILSNNSSNNNNTGEGALGRMIPVDELSANEGNLLTLSFDYHLNDPAEVLYLHLWVLIGQETNSTNIMNLGAQNGNAWYTGSNNISMFHLTDGVSTDDNARAAAVSLTGTRGWRTYNRTFDISEFSDERNNLSKYDYIVLGLAREVGNATTSGVSVSNIALSVNSKGEEEVPYEKWASDHGLTLAGAEDDADGDGASNLREFVFGGNPTLASSVGPLPFMRKVEDSETVFLDYVFRRRIGAGSVLRYELQTSLDMSPNSWTTSGYVELPPTATGDPDFEEIIGRIDTSEAPQKFMRVVVETP
;
A
#
# COMPACT_ATOMS: atom_id res chain seq x y z
N MET A 1 17.57 -76.49 -9.07
CA MET A 1 18.10 -76.41 -10.45
C MET A 1 17.66 -75.04 -10.98
N LYS A 2 18.60 -74.09 -11.13
CA LYS A 2 18.56 -72.74 -11.79
C LYS A 2 17.42 -71.75 -11.41
N GLN A 3 17.72 -70.68 -10.64
CA GLN A 3 18.09 -69.27 -11.01
C GLN A 3 16.86 -68.31 -10.91
N ASN A 4 16.79 -67.40 -9.92
CA ASN A 4 17.39 -66.03 -9.80
C ASN A 4 16.51 -64.95 -10.49
N PHE A 5 16.15 -63.77 -9.96
CA PHE A 5 16.44 -62.99 -8.75
C PHE A 5 15.23 -62.05 -8.52
N ASN A 6 14.73 -61.93 -7.28
CA ASN A 6 13.84 -60.84 -6.84
C ASN A 6 14.69 -59.88 -6.01
N THR A 7 14.68 -58.59 -6.34
CA THR A 7 15.11 -57.52 -5.43
C THR A 7 13.87 -56.73 -5.06
N ILE A 8 13.46 -56.83 -3.81
CA ILE A 8 12.35 -56.08 -3.20
C ILE A 8 12.97 -54.85 -2.54
N LEU A 9 12.53 -53.65 -2.94
CA LEU A 9 12.77 -52.39 -2.23
C LEU A 9 11.43 -51.98 -1.59
N PHE A 10 11.40 -51.86 -0.27
CA PHE A 10 10.25 -51.31 0.47
C PHE A 10 10.52 -49.83 0.78
N LEU A 11 9.73 -48.92 0.21
CA LEU A 11 9.51 -47.57 0.75
C LEU A 11 8.32 -47.64 1.70
N ALA A 12 8.40 -46.96 2.85
CA ALA A 12 7.28 -46.71 3.74
C ALA A 12 7.26 -45.21 4.04
N VAL A 13 6.17 -44.53 3.67
CA VAL A 13 5.92 -43.10 3.91
C VAL A 13 4.88 -43.00 5.03
N SER A 14 5.14 -42.20 6.05
CA SER A 14 4.16 -41.84 7.09
C SER A 14 4.19 -40.33 7.32
N ALA A 15 3.12 -39.64 6.93
CA ALA A 15 2.95 -38.21 7.09
C ALA A 15 2.37 -37.87 8.47
N ALA A 16 3.05 -36.98 9.21
CA ALA A 16 2.52 -36.30 10.39
C ALA A 16 2.93 -34.83 10.31
N LEU A 17 1.96 -33.95 10.04
CA LEU A 17 2.16 -32.51 9.93
C LEU A 17 2.20 -31.89 11.33
N ALA A 18 3.32 -31.29 11.70
CA ALA A 18 3.43 -30.30 12.77
C ALA A 18 4.54 -29.32 12.41
N SER A 19 4.18 -28.15 11.90
CA SER A 19 5.09 -27.01 11.78
C SER A 19 4.76 -25.99 12.87
N ASP A 20 5.72 -25.77 13.76
CA ASP A 20 5.75 -24.65 14.68
C ASP A 20 7.18 -24.08 14.69
N ALA A 21 7.24 -22.74 14.79
CA ALA A 21 8.39 -21.85 15.03
C ALA A 21 9.25 -21.42 13.82
N LEU A 22 9.10 -20.15 13.40
CA LEU A 22 9.99 -19.03 13.77
C LEU A 22 9.62 -17.75 13.00
N CYS A 23 8.82 -16.86 13.60
CA CYS A 23 8.93 -15.39 13.49
C CYS A 23 7.97 -14.75 14.52
N ASP A 24 8.42 -14.59 15.76
CA ASP A 24 7.68 -13.83 16.77
C ASP A 24 8.17 -12.37 16.73
N SER A 25 7.47 -11.52 15.96
CA SER A 25 7.56 -10.06 16.08
C SER A 25 6.39 -9.31 15.41
N SER A 26 5.13 -9.67 15.67
CA SER A 26 4.00 -8.83 15.23
C SER A 26 3.01 -8.51 16.35
N PRO A 27 3.26 -7.42 17.10
CA PRO A 27 2.17 -6.65 17.71
C PRO A 27 2.19 -5.14 17.37
N THR A 28 3.12 -4.63 16.56
CA THR A 28 3.31 -3.18 16.34
C THR A 28 2.52 -2.59 15.16
N VAL A 29 2.26 -3.36 14.10
CA VAL A 29 1.57 -2.86 12.90
C VAL A 29 0.08 -2.65 13.14
N GLU A 30 -0.56 -3.48 13.98
CA GLU A 30 -2.00 -3.43 14.25
C GLU A 30 -2.44 -2.06 14.80
N LYS A 31 -1.59 -1.42 15.60
CA LYS A 31 -1.88 -0.16 16.30
C LYS A 31 -1.60 1.09 15.48
N ASN A 32 -1.13 0.95 14.24
CA ASN A 32 -0.75 2.07 13.40
C ASN A 32 -1.98 2.68 12.69
N TYR A 33 -2.85 3.31 13.48
CA TYR A 33 -4.02 4.05 13.00
C TYR A 33 -4.40 5.23 13.90
N SER A 34 -5.26 6.10 13.38
CA SER A 34 -5.92 7.19 14.08
C SER A 34 -7.34 7.44 13.57
N TYR A 35 -8.20 7.89 14.46
CA TYR A 35 -9.57 8.35 14.23
C TYR A 35 -9.76 9.74 14.82
N LEU A 36 -10.64 10.52 14.19
CA LEU A 36 -11.01 11.87 14.61
C LEU A 36 -12.53 12.01 14.54
N TYR A 37 -13.18 12.43 15.63
CA TYR A 37 -14.63 12.60 15.68
C TYR A 37 -15.05 13.54 16.81
N PHE A 38 -16.23 14.16 16.67
CA PHE A 38 -16.86 14.85 17.79
C PHE A 38 -17.66 13.85 18.64
N GLU A 39 -17.44 13.89 19.96
CA GLU A 39 -18.06 12.97 20.92
C GLU A 39 -19.59 13.08 20.91
N ASN A 40 -20.09 14.32 20.89
CA ASN A 40 -21.52 14.64 20.94
C ASN A 40 -22.15 14.89 19.56
N GLY A 41 -21.39 14.67 18.48
CA GLY A 41 -21.76 15.00 17.10
C GLY A 41 -21.24 16.37 16.65
N TYR A 42 -21.40 16.71 15.37
CA TYR A 42 -20.80 17.94 14.82
C TYR A 42 -21.51 19.23 15.35
N PRO A 43 -20.78 20.20 15.92
CA PRO A 43 -21.35 21.31 16.72
C PRO A 43 -21.68 22.56 15.89
N THR A 44 -22.75 22.52 15.11
CA THR A 44 -22.81 23.41 13.96
C THR A 44 -24.04 24.31 13.83
N LEU A 45 -23.88 25.53 13.28
CA LEU A 45 -24.89 26.60 13.24
C LEU A 45 -25.44 26.95 11.84
N SER A 46 -25.02 26.30 10.76
CA SER A 46 -25.42 26.65 9.39
C SER A 46 -26.94 26.57 9.14
N TRP A 47 -27.49 27.61 8.48
CA TRP A 47 -28.92 27.81 8.23
C TRP A 47 -29.48 26.99 7.05
N GLY A 48 -28.62 26.52 6.13
CA GLY A 48 -29.00 25.75 4.94
C GLY A 48 -29.30 24.26 5.19
N ARG A 49 -29.45 23.83 6.45
CA ARG A 49 -29.60 22.43 6.84
C ARG A 49 -31.05 21.95 6.86
N ARG A 50 -31.21 20.63 7.07
CA ARG A 50 -32.40 20.05 7.72
C ARG A 50 -32.90 21.06 8.78
N PRO A 51 -34.15 21.57 8.71
CA PRO A 51 -34.61 22.82 9.35
C PRO A 51 -34.18 22.96 10.80
N GLN A 52 -34.02 24.21 11.26
CA GLN A 52 -33.49 24.59 12.58
C GLN A 52 -34.15 23.91 13.80
N SER A 53 -35.32 23.28 13.66
CA SER A 53 -35.93 22.44 14.70
C SER A 53 -35.15 21.15 15.01
N ASN A 54 -34.19 20.75 14.15
CA ASN A 54 -33.37 19.54 14.28
C ASN A 54 -31.90 19.86 14.60
N ALA A 55 -31.59 20.97 15.24
CA ALA A 55 -30.20 21.27 15.62
C ALA A 55 -29.65 20.27 16.65
N ASN A 56 -28.42 19.76 16.46
CA ASN A 56 -27.71 19.01 17.51
C ASN A 56 -27.21 19.98 18.60
N LEU A 57 -28.10 20.32 19.54
CA LEU A 57 -27.81 21.27 20.62
C LEU A 57 -26.75 20.74 21.60
N VAL A 58 -26.79 19.45 21.91
CA VAL A 58 -25.83 18.82 22.84
C VAL A 58 -24.40 18.96 22.32
N ALA A 59 -24.19 18.74 21.01
CA ALA A 59 -22.89 18.98 20.38
C ALA A 59 -22.41 20.42 20.55
N ARG A 60 -23.31 21.40 20.43
CA ARG A 60 -22.95 22.83 20.54
C ARG A 60 -22.59 23.23 21.95
N ASP A 61 -23.28 22.66 22.93
CA ASP A 61 -23.02 22.90 24.35
C ASP A 61 -21.77 22.16 24.84
N ASN A 62 -21.31 21.13 24.10
CA ASN A 62 -20.14 20.30 24.44
C ASN A 62 -19.39 19.89 23.16
N PRO A 63 -18.64 20.81 22.53
CA PRO A 63 -17.95 20.60 21.25
C PRO A 63 -16.65 19.79 21.41
N ASP A 64 -16.74 18.66 22.10
CA ASP A 64 -15.61 17.82 22.46
C ASP A 64 -15.09 17.04 21.23
N LEU A 65 -13.87 17.38 20.80
CA LEU A 65 -13.18 16.74 19.68
C LEU A 65 -12.24 15.65 20.18
N VAL A 66 -12.44 14.43 19.70
CA VAL A 66 -11.67 13.25 20.11
C VAL A 66 -10.73 12.80 19.02
N PHE A 67 -9.45 12.64 19.38
CA PHE A 67 -8.45 11.88 18.65
C PHE A 67 -8.32 10.53 19.33
N GLN A 68 -8.58 9.44 18.61
CA GLN A 68 -8.41 8.07 19.11
C GLN A 68 -7.40 7.35 18.22
N THR A 69 -6.29 6.89 18.78
CA THR A 69 -5.26 6.15 18.04
C THR A 69 -5.09 4.74 18.58
N GLY A 70 -4.20 3.95 17.96
CA GLY A 70 -3.83 2.66 18.52
C GLY A 70 -2.96 2.73 19.79
N TYR A 71 -2.49 3.92 20.18
CA TYR A 71 -1.61 4.09 21.35
C TYR A 71 -2.18 5.04 22.40
N TYR A 72 -3.01 6.02 22.04
CA TYR A 72 -3.53 7.02 22.96
C TYR A 72 -4.88 7.60 22.53
N SER A 73 -5.58 8.25 23.46
CA SER A 73 -6.71 9.14 23.18
C SER A 73 -6.46 10.54 23.70
N LEU A 74 -6.96 11.51 22.97
CA LEU A 74 -7.00 12.91 23.37
C LEU A 74 -8.40 13.46 23.14
N MET A 75 -8.94 14.16 24.13
CA MET A 75 -10.20 14.91 23.99
C MET A 75 -9.91 16.39 24.22
N LEU A 76 -10.06 17.18 23.16
CA LEU A 76 -10.00 18.63 23.20
C LEU A 76 -11.41 19.18 23.36
N ASP A 77 -11.63 19.88 24.47
CA ASP A 77 -12.75 20.79 24.56
C ASP A 77 -12.47 22.03 23.71
N CYS A 78 -13.26 22.22 22.66
CA CYS A 78 -12.95 23.24 21.65
C CYS A 78 -13.34 24.65 22.09
N ASP A 79 -14.31 24.83 22.99
CA ASP A 79 -14.72 26.16 23.46
C ASP A 79 -13.93 26.63 24.70
N ASP A 80 -13.60 25.74 25.62
CA ASP A 80 -12.71 26.05 26.76
C ASP A 80 -11.21 25.93 26.40
N VAL A 81 -10.88 25.33 25.26
CA VAL A 81 -9.49 25.04 24.80
C VAL A 81 -8.72 24.26 25.87
N ALA A 82 -9.35 23.23 26.42
CA ALA A 82 -8.82 22.39 27.49
C ALA A 82 -8.73 20.92 27.06
N LEU A 83 -7.76 20.18 27.61
CA LEU A 83 -7.65 18.73 27.37
C LEU A 83 -8.40 17.95 28.45
N LYS A 84 -9.63 17.55 28.14
CA LYS A 84 -10.47 16.68 28.98
C LYS A 84 -10.03 15.21 28.95
N GLY A 85 -9.20 14.83 27.98
CA GLY A 85 -8.62 13.49 27.87
C GLY A 85 -7.18 13.53 27.38
N PHE A 86 -6.30 12.76 28.03
CA PHE A 86 -4.90 12.56 27.67
C PHE A 86 -4.47 11.19 28.21
N ASP A 87 -4.87 10.13 27.50
CA ASP A 87 -4.82 8.76 28.03
C ASP A 87 -4.01 7.85 27.12
N ALA A 88 -3.23 6.93 27.70
CA ALA A 88 -2.70 5.79 26.97
C ALA A 88 -3.84 4.82 26.64
N LEU A 89 -3.80 4.22 25.46
CA LEU A 89 -4.72 3.18 25.03
C LEU A 89 -3.98 1.86 24.82
N ALA A 90 -4.63 0.75 25.17
CA ALA A 90 -4.14 -0.57 24.78
C ALA A 90 -4.16 -0.73 23.25
N GLY A 91 -5.18 -0.17 22.59
CA GLY A 91 -5.41 -0.27 21.15
C GLY A 91 -5.86 -1.66 20.70
N THR A 92 -6.39 -1.74 19.48
CA THR A 92 -6.64 -3.00 18.76
C THR A 92 -6.14 -2.84 17.33
N ASP A 93 -6.61 -3.61 16.35
CA ASP A 93 -6.43 -3.28 14.95
C ASP A 93 -7.34 -2.12 14.51
N TYR A 94 -6.98 -1.53 13.36
CA TYR A 94 -7.68 -0.41 12.75
C TYR A 94 -9.18 -0.69 12.56
N LEU A 95 -9.56 -1.79 11.92
CA LEU A 95 -10.96 -2.08 11.60
C LEU A 95 -11.78 -2.39 12.85
N SER A 96 -11.23 -3.13 13.82
CA SER A 96 -11.89 -3.36 15.11
C SER A 96 -12.13 -2.06 15.89
N ALA A 97 -11.15 -1.15 15.88
CA ALA A 97 -11.23 0.12 16.60
C ALA A 97 -12.30 1.07 16.03
N LEU A 98 -12.73 0.85 14.78
CA LEU A 98 -13.84 1.58 14.16
C LEU A 98 -15.11 1.56 15.02
N ASN A 99 -15.40 0.44 15.68
CA ASN A 99 -16.61 0.26 16.50
C ASN A 99 -16.35 0.34 18.02
N GLN A 100 -15.11 0.65 18.44
CA GLN A 100 -14.74 0.76 19.85
C GLN A 100 -14.69 2.23 20.28
N ASP A 101 -15.68 2.67 21.04
CA ASP A 101 -15.70 4.01 21.60
C ASP A 101 -14.72 4.11 22.78
N VAL A 102 -14.09 5.28 22.92
CA VAL A 102 -13.33 5.59 24.14
C VAL A 102 -14.35 5.91 25.23
N THR A 103 -14.34 5.14 26.32
CA THR A 103 -15.36 5.22 27.39
C THR A 103 -14.89 5.98 28.63
N GLN A 104 -13.59 6.27 28.72
CA GLN A 104 -12.99 6.99 29.84
C GLN A 104 -11.98 7.99 29.29
N PHE A 105 -12.03 9.20 29.85
CA PHE A 105 -11.08 10.27 29.56
C PHE A 105 -10.56 10.82 30.88
N THR A 106 -9.25 10.93 31.00
CA THR A 106 -8.59 11.55 32.16
C THR A 106 -8.12 12.94 31.76
N PRO A 107 -8.64 14.01 32.40
CA PRO A 107 -8.22 15.37 32.09
C PRO A 107 -6.74 15.60 32.38
N ALA A 108 -6.08 16.36 31.51
CA ALA A 108 -4.80 16.95 31.86
C ALA A 108 -4.99 17.90 33.05
N SER A 109 -4.02 17.94 33.96
CA SER A 109 -4.07 18.87 35.11
C SER A 109 -4.01 20.33 34.66
N SER A 110 -3.39 20.59 33.51
CA SER A 110 -3.36 21.89 32.85
C SER A 110 -3.04 21.73 31.36
N PHE A 111 -3.64 22.56 30.52
CA PHE A 111 -3.23 22.81 29.14
C PHE A 111 -3.34 24.31 28.89
N SER A 112 -2.19 24.98 28.76
CA SER A 112 -2.09 26.45 28.71
C SER A 112 -1.40 26.90 27.44
N LEU A 113 -2.01 27.88 26.77
CA LEU A 113 -1.46 28.58 25.61
C LEU A 113 -1.21 30.03 26.01
N GLN A 114 0.01 30.52 25.84
CA GLN A 114 0.43 31.86 26.23
C GLN A 114 1.13 32.57 25.06
N LEU A 115 0.86 33.86 24.90
CA LEU A 115 1.51 34.77 23.97
C LEU A 115 1.95 36.04 24.71
N THR A 116 3.12 36.57 24.38
CA THR A 116 3.62 37.83 24.96
C THR A 116 3.71 38.91 23.88
N GLN A 117 2.96 40.01 24.07
CA GLN A 117 2.97 41.19 23.20
C GLN A 117 3.36 42.41 24.02
N SER A 118 4.32 43.21 23.54
CA SER A 118 4.80 44.41 24.25
C SER A 118 5.15 44.20 25.74
N GLY A 119 5.63 42.99 26.10
CA GLY A 119 5.97 42.62 27.48
C GLY A 119 4.78 42.26 28.38
N VAL A 120 3.57 42.15 27.81
CA VAL A 120 2.35 41.70 28.51
C VAL A 120 2.02 40.28 28.07
N ASP A 121 1.75 39.41 29.05
CA ASP A 121 1.33 38.04 28.83
C ASP A 121 -0.19 37.94 28.66
N TYR A 122 -0.61 37.24 27.61
CA TYR A 122 -1.98 36.87 27.34
C TYR A 122 -2.12 35.36 27.33
N PHE A 123 -3.20 34.86 27.94
CA PHE A 123 -3.52 33.43 28.04
C PHE A 123 -4.77 33.13 27.24
N CYS A 124 -4.80 32.00 26.54
CA CYS A 124 -6.02 31.54 25.88
C CYS A 124 -7.08 31.24 26.95
N THR A 125 -8.26 31.81 26.79
CA THR A 125 -9.37 31.66 27.75
C THR A 125 -10.61 31.00 27.16
N GLU A 126 -10.76 31.04 25.84
CA GLU A 126 -11.90 30.46 25.12
C GLU A 126 -11.59 30.31 23.63
N GLY A 127 -12.38 29.49 22.94
CA GLY A 127 -12.32 29.19 21.51
C GLY A 127 -13.70 29.30 20.86
N LEU A 128 -13.81 30.09 19.79
CA LEU A 128 -15.00 30.05 18.94
C LEU A 128 -14.96 28.76 18.12
N VAL A 129 -16.02 27.93 18.19
CA VAL A 129 -16.03 26.61 17.55
C VAL A 129 -16.66 26.61 16.15
N ASN A 130 -17.83 27.24 16.00
CA ASN A 130 -18.64 27.09 14.78
C ASN A 130 -17.91 27.60 13.52
N GLY A 131 -17.54 26.68 12.63
CA GLY A 131 -16.80 26.96 11.40
C GLY A 131 -15.33 27.36 11.61
N LYS A 132 -14.82 27.27 12.84
CA LYS A 132 -13.51 27.72 13.29
C LYS A 132 -12.56 26.59 13.68
N VAL A 133 -13.11 25.40 13.95
CA VAL A 133 -12.34 24.15 13.95
C VAL A 133 -12.35 23.60 12.53
N ARG A 134 -11.19 23.55 11.87
CA ARG A 134 -11.08 23.20 10.45
C ARG A 134 -10.28 21.91 10.26
N LEU A 135 -10.81 21.00 9.46
CA LEU A 135 -10.14 19.76 9.09
C LEU A 135 -9.16 20.00 7.93
N ILE A 136 -7.88 19.73 8.19
CA ILE A 136 -6.81 19.87 7.21
C ILE A 136 -6.55 18.51 6.55
N GLU A 137 -6.20 17.48 7.32
CA GLU A 137 -5.91 16.13 6.82
C GLU A 137 -6.60 15.07 7.67
N SER A 138 -7.12 14.01 7.06
CA SER A 138 -7.60 12.83 7.76
C SER A 138 -7.43 11.58 6.90
N GLY A 139 -6.70 10.59 7.42
CA GLY A 139 -6.60 9.25 6.84
C GLY A 139 -6.32 8.19 7.91
N GLN A 140 -5.85 6.99 7.55
CA GLN A 140 -5.46 5.97 8.53
C GLN A 140 -4.43 6.43 9.57
N TYR A 141 -3.33 7.08 9.17
CA TYR A 141 -2.23 7.42 10.08
C TYR A 141 -2.37 8.81 10.68
N VAL A 142 -2.71 9.83 9.88
CA VAL A 142 -2.61 11.24 10.30
C VAL A 142 -3.99 11.87 10.42
N LYS A 143 -4.21 12.60 11.52
CA LYS A 143 -5.30 13.56 11.69
C LYS A 143 -4.71 14.93 11.93
N ARG A 144 -5.16 15.92 11.17
CA ARG A 144 -4.68 17.30 11.30
C ARG A 144 -5.83 18.27 11.26
N ILE A 145 -5.94 19.10 12.29
CA ILE A 145 -6.93 20.19 12.38
C ILE A 145 -6.24 21.49 12.77
N ASP A 146 -6.89 22.61 12.50
CA ASP A 146 -6.62 23.85 13.22
C ASP A 146 -7.86 24.44 13.88
N HIS A 147 -7.63 25.18 14.96
CA HIS A 147 -8.62 25.98 15.65
C HIS A 147 -8.24 27.46 15.50
N VAL A 148 -8.92 28.18 14.60
CA VAL A 148 -8.63 29.59 14.27
C VAL A 148 -9.42 30.62 15.08
N GLY A 149 -10.29 30.16 15.99
CA GLY A 149 -11.18 31.00 16.79
C GLY A 149 -10.69 31.33 18.20
N LEU A 150 -9.39 31.30 18.48
CA LEU A 150 -8.85 31.44 19.84
C LEU A 150 -8.95 32.87 20.39
N VAL A 151 -9.29 33.01 21.67
CA VAL A 151 -9.38 34.29 22.37
C VAL A 151 -8.40 34.32 23.54
N PHE A 152 -7.47 35.27 23.48
CA PHE A 152 -6.42 35.47 24.48
C PHE A 152 -6.70 36.70 25.34
N LYS A 153 -6.58 36.58 26.67
CA LYS A 153 -6.79 37.68 27.62
C LYS A 153 -5.62 37.83 28.58
N ASN A 154 -5.29 39.07 28.95
CA ASN A 154 -4.28 39.35 29.97
C ASN A 154 -4.86 39.30 31.40
N SER A 155 -4.02 39.54 32.41
CA SER A 155 -4.44 39.55 33.82
C SER A 155 -5.46 40.64 34.19
N ALA A 156 -5.60 41.69 33.36
CA ALA A 156 -6.62 42.73 33.49
C ALA A 156 -7.92 42.39 32.73
N ASN A 157 -8.01 41.19 32.13
CA ASN A 157 -9.12 40.71 31.31
C ASN A 157 -9.30 41.50 30.00
N GLU A 158 -8.23 42.10 29.49
CA GLU A 158 -8.20 42.75 28.17
C GLU A 158 -7.86 41.70 27.09
N THR A 159 -8.62 41.69 25.99
CA THR A 159 -8.42 40.76 24.87
C THR A 159 -7.24 41.19 24.00
N LEU A 160 -6.43 40.22 23.55
CA LEU A 160 -5.40 40.42 22.53
C LEU A 160 -6.07 40.78 21.20
N GLU A 161 -5.84 41.99 20.71
CA GLU A 161 -6.24 42.41 19.38
C GLU A 161 -5.25 41.87 18.35
N ALA A 162 -5.68 40.85 17.59
CA ALA A 162 -4.87 40.22 16.55
C ALA A 162 -5.32 40.70 15.16
N ASP A 163 -4.46 41.42 14.46
CA ASP A 163 -4.57 41.47 13.01
C ASP A 163 -4.12 40.12 12.44
N ASN A 164 -4.79 39.63 11.40
CA ASN A 164 -4.69 38.22 11.01
C ASN A 164 -4.42 38.04 9.51
N GLN A 165 -3.81 39.02 8.83
CA GLN A 165 -3.64 39.18 7.37
C GLN A 165 -3.55 37.89 6.52
N GLY A 166 -4.67 37.17 6.34
CA GLY A 166 -4.73 35.83 5.73
C GLY A 166 -4.07 34.67 6.52
N LYS A 167 -3.50 34.95 7.70
CA LYS A 167 -2.88 33.96 8.61
C LYS A 167 -3.52 34.08 9.98
N PRO A 168 -4.63 33.38 10.24
CA PRO A 168 -5.29 33.48 11.54
C PRO A 168 -4.39 32.93 12.65
N LEU A 169 -4.42 33.60 13.80
CA LEU A 169 -3.98 33.05 15.07
C LEU A 169 -4.66 31.69 15.29
N ARG A 170 -3.86 30.62 15.46
CA ARG A 170 -4.41 29.26 15.53
C ARG A 170 -3.65 28.32 16.44
N LEU A 171 -4.38 27.34 16.98
CA LEU A 171 -3.82 26.09 17.51
C LEU A 171 -4.00 25.03 16.44
N GLU A 172 -2.90 24.50 15.92
CA GLU A 172 -2.90 23.41 14.97
C GLU A 172 -2.46 22.11 15.68
N ILE A 173 -3.17 21.02 15.42
CA ILE A 173 -2.93 19.73 16.06
C ILE A 173 -2.71 18.69 14.98
N THR A 174 -1.54 18.05 14.99
CA THR A 174 -1.23 16.91 14.11
C THR A 174 -1.05 15.66 14.96
N ALA A 175 -1.94 14.69 14.81
CA ALA A 175 -1.93 13.42 15.51
C ALA A 175 -1.52 12.28 14.55
N TRP A 176 -0.44 11.61 14.89
CA TRP A 176 -0.03 10.30 14.37
C TRP A 176 -0.42 9.20 15.35
N PRO A 177 -0.32 7.91 14.98
CA PRO A 177 -0.72 6.83 15.87
C PRO A 177 -0.03 6.85 17.23
N ASP A 178 1.27 7.17 17.28
CA ASP A 178 2.09 7.12 18.50
C ASP A 178 2.39 8.50 19.12
N ARG A 179 2.16 9.60 18.40
CA ARG A 179 2.53 10.97 18.82
C ARG A 179 1.56 12.05 18.36
N VAL A 180 1.57 13.18 19.05
CA VAL A 180 0.80 14.38 18.71
C VAL A 180 1.67 15.62 18.78
N THR A 181 1.51 16.54 17.82
CA THR A 181 2.13 17.86 17.81
C THR A 181 1.07 18.93 17.99
N PHE A 182 1.25 19.79 19.00
CA PHE A 182 0.52 21.04 19.16
C PHE A 182 1.38 22.19 18.66
N ARG A 183 0.85 22.98 17.73
CA ARG A 183 1.49 24.20 17.24
C ARG A 183 0.59 25.39 17.53
N LEU A 184 1.09 26.32 18.33
CA LEU A 184 0.51 27.64 18.49
C LEU A 184 1.16 28.56 17.48
N ASP A 185 0.37 29.13 16.57
CA ASP A 185 0.86 30.00 15.50
C ASP A 185 0.16 31.36 15.51
N ALA A 186 0.90 32.38 15.94
CA ALA A 186 0.50 33.78 15.93
C ALA A 186 1.21 34.59 14.83
N SER A 187 1.72 33.93 13.79
CA SER A 187 2.53 34.59 12.75
C SER A 187 1.79 35.59 11.86
N GLY A 188 0.46 35.63 11.93
CA GLY A 188 -0.33 36.66 11.27
C GLY A 188 -0.54 37.94 12.05
N VAL A 189 -0.15 37.98 13.34
CA VAL A 189 -0.15 39.19 14.16
C VAL A 189 1.07 40.01 13.79
N GLU A 190 0.88 40.96 12.87
CA GLU A 190 1.95 41.78 12.32
C GLU A 190 1.98 43.18 12.96
N ASN A 191 0.82 43.71 13.34
CA ASN A 191 0.72 44.97 14.08
C ASN A 191 0.99 44.71 15.57
N ASP A 192 2.12 45.21 16.07
CA ASP A 192 2.68 44.89 17.40
C ASP A 192 2.90 43.36 17.57
N PRO A 193 3.95 42.81 16.95
CA PRO A 193 4.11 41.38 16.79
C PRO A 193 4.34 40.67 18.13
N ILE A 194 3.88 39.42 18.19
CA ILE A 194 4.16 38.54 19.33
C ILE A 194 5.67 38.29 19.45
N THR A 195 6.19 38.50 20.66
CA THR A 195 7.61 38.38 21.00
C THR A 195 7.98 37.04 21.65
N ASN A 196 7.01 36.35 22.23
CA ASN A 196 7.15 35.02 22.82
C ASN A 196 5.85 34.23 22.67
N ALA A 197 5.98 32.93 22.40
CA ALA A 197 4.87 31.99 22.40
C ALA A 197 5.23 30.78 23.26
N LYS A 198 4.26 30.31 24.05
CA LYS A 198 4.45 29.18 24.97
C LYS A 198 3.24 28.24 24.97
N ILE A 199 3.51 26.94 24.94
CA ILE A 199 2.56 25.85 25.19
C ILE A 199 3.05 25.10 26.43
N GLU A 200 2.17 24.91 27.40
CA GLU A 200 2.44 24.10 28.59
C GLU A 200 1.32 23.09 28.82
N LEU A 201 1.70 21.84 29.06
CA LEU A 201 0.79 20.75 29.37
C LEU A 201 1.26 20.07 30.66
N ILE A 202 0.37 19.86 31.62
CA ILE A 202 0.63 19.03 32.79
C ILE A 202 -0.22 17.77 32.64
N SER A 203 0.44 16.63 32.40
CA SER A 203 -0.24 15.35 32.17
C SER A 203 -1.06 14.91 33.39
N PRO A 204 -2.00 13.95 33.24
CA PRO A 204 -2.67 13.35 34.39
C PRO A 204 -1.72 12.73 35.42
N GLY A 205 -0.53 12.30 34.99
CA GLY A 205 0.55 11.81 35.86
C GLY A 205 1.31 12.92 36.62
N GLY A 206 0.99 14.18 36.36
CA GLY A 206 1.65 15.34 36.99
C GLY A 206 2.96 15.77 36.32
N VAL A 207 3.29 15.24 35.13
CA VAL A 207 4.49 15.60 34.38
C VAL A 207 4.24 16.89 33.60
N THR A 208 5.11 17.88 33.76
CA THR A 208 5.04 19.15 33.02
C THR A 208 5.85 19.08 31.74
N HIS A 209 5.18 19.31 30.61
CA HIS A 209 5.76 19.44 29.28
C HIS A 209 5.62 20.88 28.79
N THR A 210 6.73 21.53 28.44
CA THR A 210 6.74 22.93 28.03
C THR A 210 7.48 23.12 26.71
N ALA A 211 6.87 23.85 25.79
CA ALA A 211 7.54 24.41 24.62
C ALA A 211 7.39 25.92 24.63
N GLU A 212 8.51 26.62 24.63
CA GLU A 212 8.58 28.08 24.62
C GLU A 212 9.55 28.53 23.55
N SER A 213 9.24 29.62 22.86
CA SER A 213 10.10 30.24 21.86
C SER A 213 10.07 31.76 22.00
N SER A 214 11.20 32.40 21.71
CA SER A 214 11.30 33.85 21.54
C SER A 214 10.83 34.27 20.14
N SER A 215 9.68 33.76 19.71
CA SER A 215 9.04 34.06 18.43
C SER A 215 7.52 34.05 18.59
N ASN A 216 6.80 34.24 17.49
CA ASN A 216 5.33 34.18 17.43
C ASN A 216 4.78 32.76 17.24
N GLN A 217 5.59 31.72 17.45
CA GLN A 217 5.19 30.31 17.26
C GLN A 217 5.82 29.37 18.27
N ALA A 218 5.02 28.50 18.88
CA ALA A 218 5.50 27.42 19.76
C ALA A 218 5.03 26.04 19.27
N ARG A 219 5.86 25.01 19.49
CA ARG A 219 5.62 23.63 19.05
C ARG A 219 5.92 22.64 20.16
N LEU A 220 4.92 21.89 20.59
CA LEU A 220 5.05 20.83 21.58
C LEU A 220 4.67 19.49 20.96
N THR A 221 5.64 18.62 20.74
CA THR A 221 5.40 17.23 20.29
C THR A 221 5.55 16.25 21.44
N LEU A 222 4.54 15.42 21.66
CA LEU A 222 4.48 14.43 22.74
C LEU A 222 4.16 13.04 22.19
N LYS A 223 4.62 12.01 22.89
CA LYS A 223 4.07 10.65 22.87
C LYS A 223 3.20 10.47 24.12
N PRO A 224 1.87 10.63 24.02
CA PRO A 224 1.01 10.64 25.22
C PRO A 224 1.09 9.35 26.04
N HIS A 225 1.20 8.20 25.37
CA HIS A 225 1.26 6.88 26.01
C HIS A 225 2.56 6.58 26.77
N GLU A 226 3.63 7.31 26.48
CA GLU A 226 4.91 7.26 27.20
C GLU A 226 5.08 8.46 28.15
N ASP A 227 4.12 9.40 28.15
CA ASP A 227 4.21 10.72 28.80
C ASP A 227 5.56 11.42 28.51
N LEU A 228 5.98 11.38 27.23
CA LEU A 228 7.31 11.78 26.78
C LEU A 228 7.24 12.92 25.76
N ARG A 229 8.09 13.93 25.89
CA ARG A 229 8.32 14.96 24.87
C ARG A 229 9.33 14.49 23.82
N LEU A 230 9.03 14.72 22.55
CA LEU A 230 9.94 14.42 21.44
C LEU A 230 10.72 15.66 20.99
N SER A 231 11.96 15.44 20.55
CA SER A 231 12.79 16.42 19.83
C SER A 231 12.59 16.30 18.32
N SER A 232 13.00 17.31 17.56
CA SER A 232 13.09 17.21 16.11
C SER A 232 14.04 16.09 15.68
N LEU A 233 13.76 15.49 14.53
CA LEU A 233 14.60 14.47 13.91
C LEU A 233 15.47 15.10 12.81
N SER A 234 16.59 14.45 12.49
CA SER A 234 17.51 14.86 11.43
C SER A 234 17.21 14.04 10.16
N THR A 235 16.99 14.70 9.03
CA THR A 235 16.72 14.04 7.74
C THR A 235 17.81 13.04 7.36
N ASN A 236 19.09 13.43 7.48
CA ASN A 236 20.23 12.61 7.06
C ASN A 236 20.39 11.32 7.89
N ASP A 237 19.73 11.24 9.05
CA ASP A 237 19.81 10.06 9.90
C ASP A 237 18.78 8.99 9.52
N TYR A 238 17.73 9.38 8.78
CA TYR A 238 16.57 8.54 8.47
C TYR A 238 16.36 8.34 6.98
N ILE A 239 16.77 9.28 6.12
CA ILE A 239 16.53 9.23 4.68
C ILE A 239 17.87 9.18 3.96
N ALA A 240 18.25 7.99 3.51
CA ALA A 240 19.50 7.77 2.78
C ALA A 240 19.38 8.13 1.29
N GLN A 241 18.18 7.91 0.71
CA GLN A 241 17.93 8.19 -0.70
C GLN A 241 16.48 8.61 -0.94
N ALA A 242 16.28 9.61 -1.79
CA ALA A 242 15.00 9.92 -2.42
C ALA A 242 15.24 10.38 -3.86
N THR A 243 14.75 9.63 -4.85
CA THR A 243 15.10 9.83 -6.27
C THR A 243 13.87 9.73 -7.16
N ASN A 244 13.74 10.68 -8.08
CA ASN A 244 12.80 10.63 -9.18
C ASN A 244 13.30 9.65 -10.25
N LEU A 245 12.57 8.56 -10.49
CA LEU A 245 12.99 7.54 -11.45
C LEU A 245 12.70 7.90 -12.91
N GLN A 246 11.93 8.94 -13.19
CA GLN A 246 11.66 9.39 -14.56
C GLN A 246 12.88 10.08 -15.19
N ASN A 247 13.74 10.67 -14.36
CA ASN A 247 14.88 11.47 -14.82
C ASN A 247 16.14 11.32 -13.95
N ASN A 248 16.12 10.42 -12.97
CA ASN A 248 17.20 10.13 -12.01
C ASN A 248 17.70 11.34 -11.21
N THR A 249 16.84 12.33 -10.96
CA THR A 249 17.19 13.48 -10.11
C THR A 249 16.82 13.24 -8.65
N PRO A 250 17.61 13.74 -7.67
CA PRO A 250 17.23 13.66 -6.26
C PRO A 250 15.94 14.45 -5.98
N LEU A 251 15.16 13.97 -5.01
CA LEU A 251 14.00 14.68 -4.49
C LEU A 251 14.41 15.56 -3.29
N THR A 252 13.69 16.66 -3.09
CA THR A 252 13.83 17.46 -1.86
C THR A 252 13.18 16.71 -0.71
N VAL A 253 13.90 16.60 0.40
CA VAL A 253 13.42 15.95 1.62
C VAL A 253 13.73 16.83 2.82
N ASP A 254 12.72 17.13 3.63
CA ASP A 254 12.85 17.97 4.81
C ASP A 254 12.10 17.33 5.99
N PHE A 255 12.60 17.51 7.22
CA PHE A 255 11.84 17.16 8.41
C PHE A 255 10.93 18.33 8.80
N ASP A 256 9.61 18.15 8.66
CA ASP A 256 8.63 19.15 9.03
C ASP A 256 8.26 19.02 10.51
N THR A 257 8.59 20.02 11.31
CA THR A 257 8.31 20.01 12.76
C THR A 257 6.82 20.20 13.10
N ASP A 258 6.01 20.77 12.19
CA ASP A 258 4.58 21.00 12.42
C ASP A 258 3.79 19.69 12.40
N THR A 259 4.20 18.79 11.51
CA THR A 259 3.64 17.45 11.38
C THR A 259 4.52 16.38 11.98
N HIS A 260 5.74 16.70 12.38
CA HIS A 260 6.72 15.75 12.93
C HIS A 260 6.95 14.55 11.99
N ALA A 261 7.17 14.83 10.71
CA ALA A 261 7.33 13.82 9.67
C ALA A 261 8.34 14.26 8.61
N PHE A 262 8.91 13.28 7.89
CA PHE A 262 9.76 13.57 6.73
C PHE A 262 8.89 13.86 5.52
N GLU A 263 8.94 15.11 5.04
CA GLU A 263 8.27 15.55 3.83
C GLU A 263 9.18 15.33 2.62
N ILE A 264 8.72 14.52 1.68
CA ILE A 264 9.38 14.25 0.40
C ILE A 264 8.57 14.98 -0.67
N ILE A 265 9.20 15.97 -1.31
CA ILE A 265 8.54 16.78 -2.33
C ILE A 265 8.47 15.99 -3.64
N VAL A 266 7.26 15.62 -4.04
CA VAL A 266 7.01 14.85 -5.25
C VAL A 266 6.69 15.82 -6.40
N PRO A 267 7.37 15.70 -7.55
CA PRO A 267 7.11 16.54 -8.72
C PRO A 267 5.64 16.57 -9.13
N VAL A 268 5.23 17.74 -9.62
CA VAL A 268 3.90 17.94 -10.17
C VAL A 268 3.77 17.17 -11.49
N GLY A 269 2.78 16.30 -11.56
CA GLY A 269 2.46 15.51 -12.75
C GLY A 269 1.00 15.71 -13.13
N GLY A 270 0.72 15.77 -14.44
CA GLY A 270 -0.64 15.82 -14.98
C GLY A 270 -0.89 14.66 -15.93
N VAL A 271 -2.15 14.47 -16.31
CA VAL A 271 -2.57 13.42 -17.24
C VAL A 271 -3.40 14.03 -18.36
N THR A 272 -3.19 13.56 -19.58
CA THR A 272 -4.01 13.89 -20.74
C THR A 272 -4.54 12.62 -21.37
N TYR A 273 -5.69 12.72 -22.04
CA TYR A 273 -6.27 11.64 -22.81
C TYR A 273 -6.20 11.93 -24.32
N PRO A 274 -5.93 10.91 -25.18
CA PRO A 274 -5.65 9.51 -24.82
C PRO A 274 -4.19 9.22 -24.46
N SER A 275 -3.23 10.04 -24.90
CA SER A 275 -1.80 9.64 -24.90
C SER A 275 -1.20 9.41 -23.51
N GLY A 276 -1.63 10.15 -22.49
CA GLY A 276 -1.10 10.07 -21.14
C GLY A 276 -1.90 9.18 -20.18
N ARG A 277 -3.01 8.55 -20.62
CA ARG A 277 -3.98 7.93 -19.70
C ARG A 277 -3.37 6.87 -18.77
N ASN A 278 -2.37 6.11 -19.22
CA ASN A 278 -1.68 5.06 -18.47
C ASN A 278 -0.45 5.56 -17.67
N ARG A 279 -0.30 6.87 -17.49
CA ARG A 279 0.87 7.44 -16.80
C ARG A 279 0.93 6.98 -15.34
N VAL A 280 2.08 6.44 -14.95
CA VAL A 280 2.48 6.16 -13.57
C VAL A 280 3.83 6.86 -13.31
N ASP A 281 3.91 7.69 -12.28
CA ASP A 281 5.18 8.27 -11.84
C ASP A 281 5.75 7.43 -10.69
N GLU A 282 7.04 7.10 -10.74
CA GLU A 282 7.74 6.28 -9.75
C GLU A 282 8.89 7.03 -9.04
N PHE A 283 9.00 6.85 -7.73
CA PHE A 283 10.00 7.51 -6.89
C PHE A 283 10.64 6.49 -5.94
N LEU A 284 11.97 6.37 -5.99
CA LEU A 284 12.73 5.48 -5.12
C LEU A 284 13.03 6.18 -3.79
N ILE A 285 12.68 5.54 -2.68
CA ILE A 285 12.89 6.03 -1.32
C ILE A 285 13.64 4.97 -0.51
N GLU A 286 14.67 5.39 0.22
CA GLU A 286 15.42 4.55 1.17
C GLU A 286 15.38 5.18 2.56
N VAL A 287 14.85 4.41 3.51
CA VAL A 287 14.56 4.88 4.87
C VAL A 287 15.25 3.97 5.87
N SER A 288 15.92 4.57 6.85
CA SER A 288 16.64 3.88 7.91
C SER A 288 16.06 4.19 9.28
N ASN A 289 16.10 3.20 10.17
CA ASN A 289 15.91 3.41 11.60
C ASN A 289 17.30 3.48 12.27
N PRO A 290 17.74 4.68 12.71
CA PRO A 290 19.05 4.84 13.34
C PRO A 290 19.12 4.35 14.80
N HIS A 291 18.04 3.82 15.35
CA HIS A 291 17.95 3.45 16.76
C HIS A 291 18.17 1.94 17.01
N GLU A 292 18.53 1.62 18.25
CA GLU A 292 18.69 0.24 18.77
C GLU A 292 17.35 -0.43 19.15
N HIS A 293 16.22 0.21 18.83
CA HIS A 293 14.87 -0.31 19.08
C HIS A 293 13.97 -0.03 17.88
N VAL A 294 12.84 -0.74 17.81
CA VAL A 294 11.81 -0.56 16.77
C VAL A 294 11.31 0.89 16.76
N ALA A 295 11.20 1.50 15.58
CA ALA A 295 10.72 2.86 15.42
C ALA A 295 9.59 2.96 14.39
N ASN A 296 8.62 3.81 14.70
CA ASN A 296 7.63 4.29 13.74
C ASN A 296 8.17 5.55 13.05
N VAL A 297 8.39 5.49 11.74
CA VAL A 297 8.94 6.56 10.91
C VAL A 297 7.85 7.13 10.00
N PRO A 298 7.31 8.33 10.30
CA PRO A 298 6.28 8.97 9.49
C PRO A 298 6.87 9.65 8.26
N LEU A 299 6.31 9.32 7.08
CA LEU A 299 6.67 9.95 5.81
C LEU A 299 5.46 10.63 5.19
N ARG A 300 5.69 11.73 4.49
CA ARG A 300 4.68 12.47 3.75
C ARG A 300 5.16 12.82 2.35
N PHE A 301 4.36 12.52 1.35
CA PHE A 301 4.64 12.78 -0.06
C PHE A 301 3.87 14.02 -0.51
N ILE A 302 4.58 15.12 -0.73
CA ILE A 302 3.97 16.44 -0.90
C ILE A 302 3.90 16.83 -2.37
N LYS A 303 2.69 17.06 -2.87
CA LYS A 303 2.44 17.74 -4.15
C LYS A 303 1.78 19.09 -3.86
N SER A 304 2.55 20.17 -3.94
CA SER A 304 2.07 21.54 -3.72
C SER A 304 1.08 22.03 -4.79
N PHE A 305 0.89 21.26 -5.86
CA PHE A 305 -0.13 21.43 -6.89
C PHE A 305 -0.34 20.08 -7.58
N SER A 306 -1.57 19.74 -7.98
CA SER A 306 -1.86 18.46 -8.66
C SER A 306 -2.90 18.62 -9.78
N PRO A 307 -2.52 18.68 -11.06
CA PRO A 307 -3.46 18.80 -12.17
C PRO A 307 -4.58 17.74 -12.18
N ALA A 308 -4.26 16.53 -11.72
CA ALA A 308 -5.11 15.33 -11.70
C ALA A 308 -5.66 15.02 -10.29
N ILE A 309 -5.98 16.06 -9.51
CA ILE A 309 -6.21 15.95 -8.05
C ILE A 309 -7.35 15.02 -7.62
N THR A 310 -8.42 14.88 -8.41
CA THR A 310 -9.58 14.05 -8.03
C THR A 310 -9.22 12.56 -8.05
N GLY A 311 -8.56 12.09 -9.11
CA GLY A 311 -8.25 10.68 -9.36
C GLY A 311 -6.85 10.18 -9.02
N THR A 312 -6.05 10.92 -8.27
CA THR A 312 -4.68 10.46 -7.96
C THR A 312 -4.71 9.34 -6.91
N SER A 313 -4.02 8.24 -7.16
CA SER A 313 -3.79 7.13 -6.23
C SER A 313 -2.29 6.92 -5.99
N MET A 314 -1.92 6.48 -4.78
CA MET A 314 -0.53 6.26 -4.37
C MET A 314 -0.38 4.87 -3.74
N LEU A 315 0.67 4.16 -4.12
CA LEU A 315 1.00 2.86 -3.53
C LEU A 315 2.51 2.72 -3.31
N LEU A 316 2.88 1.94 -2.30
CA LEU A 316 4.27 1.52 -2.08
C LEU A 316 4.49 0.14 -2.68
N SER A 317 5.58 0.01 -3.42
CA SER A 317 6.03 -1.24 -4.00
C SER A 317 7.48 -1.53 -3.63
N ASP A 318 7.86 -2.79 -3.73
CA ASP A 318 9.24 -3.23 -3.61
C ASP A 318 10.13 -2.50 -4.63
N ALA A 319 11.33 -2.11 -4.22
CA ALA A 319 12.21 -1.30 -5.06
C ALA A 319 12.71 -2.05 -6.30
N ASN A 320 12.89 -3.37 -6.23
CA ASN A 320 13.49 -4.16 -7.31
C ASN A 320 12.40 -4.83 -8.15
N SER A 321 11.55 -5.63 -7.52
CA SER A 321 10.52 -6.42 -8.19
C SER A 321 9.31 -5.60 -8.66
N GLY A 322 8.97 -4.52 -7.95
CA GLY A 322 7.77 -3.73 -8.26
C GLY A 322 6.47 -4.26 -7.66
N ARG A 323 6.49 -5.41 -6.97
CA ARG A 323 5.31 -5.95 -6.26
C ARG A 323 4.80 -4.97 -5.19
N PRO A 324 3.48 -4.84 -4.97
CA PRO A 324 2.95 -3.99 -3.91
C PRO A 324 3.35 -4.50 -2.52
N LEU A 325 3.69 -3.57 -1.60
CA LEU A 325 4.10 -3.91 -0.24
C LEU A 325 2.93 -4.08 0.74
N GLY A 326 1.71 -3.72 0.30
CA GLY A 326 0.51 -3.72 1.15
C GLY A 326 0.52 -2.72 2.30
N ILE A 327 1.47 -1.76 2.31
CA ILE A 327 1.53 -0.64 3.25
C ILE A 327 0.74 0.54 2.66
N PRO A 328 -0.34 0.99 3.32
CA PRO A 328 -1.15 2.10 2.83
C PRO A 328 -0.37 3.42 2.66
N VAL A 329 -0.73 4.17 1.62
CA VAL A 329 -0.42 5.60 1.48
C VAL A 329 -1.73 6.35 1.49
N GLN A 330 -2.07 6.95 2.62
CA GLN A 330 -3.31 7.73 2.74
C GLN A 330 -3.17 9.04 1.96
N ILE A 331 -4.23 9.46 1.25
CA ILE A 331 -4.25 10.74 0.55
C ILE A 331 -5.20 11.69 1.25
N SER A 332 -4.73 12.92 1.46
CA SER A 332 -5.56 14.09 1.76
C SER A 332 -5.28 15.18 0.72
N LYS A 333 -6.31 15.93 0.35
CA LYS A 333 -6.21 16.92 -0.73
C LYS A 333 -7.10 18.13 -0.51
N ASN A 334 -6.79 19.21 -1.22
CA ASN A 334 -7.65 20.40 -1.34
C ASN A 334 -7.44 21.05 -2.71
N TRP A 335 -8.45 21.73 -3.21
CA TRP A 335 -8.38 22.63 -4.38
C TRP A 335 -9.20 23.91 -4.18
N HIS A 336 -9.85 24.05 -3.03
CA HIS A 336 -10.75 25.15 -2.76
C HIS A 336 -9.98 26.40 -2.40
N VAL A 337 -10.41 27.54 -2.96
CA VAL A 337 -9.80 28.85 -2.72
C VAL A 337 -10.90 29.86 -2.42
N ASP A 338 -10.76 30.57 -1.31
CA ASP A 338 -11.51 31.80 -1.05
C ASP A 338 -10.67 32.97 -1.59
N TRP A 339 -10.97 33.41 -2.82
CA TRP A 339 -10.19 34.45 -3.49
C TRP A 339 -10.32 35.82 -2.83
N ASP A 340 -11.44 36.08 -2.16
CA ASP A 340 -11.68 37.34 -1.49
C ASP A 340 -11.01 37.37 -0.11
N ASN A 341 -10.86 36.21 0.55
CA ASN A 341 -10.29 36.09 1.90
C ASN A 341 -9.33 34.91 1.99
N ARG A 342 -8.19 34.99 1.29
CA ARG A 342 -7.15 33.95 1.33
C ARG A 342 -6.79 33.59 2.77
N THR A 343 -6.71 32.29 3.05
CA THR A 343 -6.42 31.79 4.39
C THR A 343 -5.44 30.62 4.37
N THR A 344 -4.74 30.40 5.48
CA THR A 344 -3.83 29.27 5.62
C THR A 344 -4.55 27.93 5.37
N HIS A 345 -3.91 27.04 4.61
CA HIS A 345 -4.38 25.73 4.13
C HIS A 345 -5.44 25.75 3.00
N ASP A 346 -5.85 26.93 2.52
CA ASP A 346 -6.59 27.02 1.26
C ASP A 346 -5.68 26.72 0.04
N GLY A 347 -6.31 26.56 -1.12
CA GLY A 347 -5.61 26.32 -2.37
C GLY A 347 -5.36 24.86 -2.67
N GLN A 348 -4.70 24.66 -3.80
CA GLN A 348 -4.51 23.34 -4.35
C GLN A 348 -3.30 22.65 -3.71
N TRP A 349 -3.51 21.48 -3.15
CA TRP A 349 -2.45 20.61 -2.64
C TRP A 349 -2.93 19.17 -2.54
N LEU A 350 -2.01 18.22 -2.64
CA LEU A 350 -2.25 16.79 -2.41
C LEU A 350 -1.09 16.23 -1.59
N ARG A 351 -1.43 15.47 -0.55
CA ARG A 351 -0.46 14.91 0.41
C ARG A 351 -0.72 13.43 0.57
N GLY A 352 0.26 12.62 0.21
CA GLY A 352 0.33 11.20 0.58
C GLY A 352 0.96 11.07 1.97
N SER A 353 0.55 10.12 2.80
CA SER A 353 1.17 9.91 4.11
C SER A 353 1.18 8.44 4.49
N THR A 354 2.29 8.00 5.09
CA THR A 354 2.50 6.61 5.47
C THR A 354 3.32 6.54 6.75
N LEU A 355 3.23 5.42 7.48
CA LEU A 355 3.99 5.17 8.71
C LEU A 355 4.72 3.84 8.57
N LEU A 356 6.05 3.89 8.56
CA LEU A 356 6.87 2.70 8.47
C LEU A 356 7.26 2.21 9.86
N ASN A 357 6.92 0.96 10.17
CA ASN A 357 7.47 0.27 11.35
C ASN A 357 8.77 -0.43 10.93
N LEU A 358 9.90 0.07 11.43
CA LEU A 358 11.24 -0.40 11.11
C LEU A 358 11.90 -1.00 12.35
N GLN A 359 12.52 -2.17 12.20
CA GLN A 359 13.32 -2.80 13.25
C GLN A 359 14.55 -1.97 13.59
N ALA A 360 15.19 -2.26 14.71
CA ALA A 360 16.43 -1.59 15.13
C ALA A 360 17.50 -1.69 14.02
N GLY A 361 18.07 -0.55 13.61
CA GLY A 361 19.09 -0.50 12.55
C GLY A 361 18.59 -0.86 11.14
N GLU A 362 17.30 -1.12 10.93
CA GLU A 362 16.78 -1.54 9.64
C GLU A 362 16.84 -0.41 8.61
N THR A 363 17.31 -0.72 7.40
CA THR A 363 17.17 0.13 6.22
C THR A 363 16.27 -0.55 5.20
N ARG A 364 15.24 0.16 4.72
CA ARG A 364 14.26 -0.34 3.76
C ARG A 364 14.21 0.53 2.52
N ARG A 365 14.31 -0.11 1.35
CA ARG A 365 14.17 0.52 0.03
C ARG A 365 12.81 0.20 -0.57
N MET A 366 12.13 1.21 -1.10
CA MET A 366 10.81 1.07 -1.70
C MET A 366 10.62 2.07 -2.85
N LYS A 367 9.66 1.77 -3.73
CA LYS A 367 9.15 2.70 -4.75
C LYS A 367 7.79 3.24 -4.31
N LEU A 368 7.61 4.56 -4.34
CA LEU A 368 6.28 5.16 -4.40
C LEU A 368 5.84 5.20 -5.86
N ARG A 369 4.67 4.64 -6.18
CA ARG A 369 4.00 4.82 -7.46
C ARG A 369 2.82 5.76 -7.31
N VAL A 370 2.71 6.70 -8.25
CA VAL A 370 1.60 7.65 -8.34
C VAL A 370 0.87 7.40 -9.65
N ALA A 371 -0.35 6.87 -9.54
CA ALA A 371 -1.23 6.60 -10.68
C ALA A 371 -2.30 7.69 -10.79
N TYR A 372 -2.75 7.99 -12.02
CA TYR A 372 -3.71 9.05 -12.30
C TYR A 372 -4.95 8.55 -13.07
N GLY A 373 -4.84 8.45 -14.40
CA GLY A 373 -5.96 8.11 -15.27
C GLY A 373 -6.33 6.64 -15.18
N TYR A 374 -5.44 5.77 -15.68
CA TYR A 374 -5.64 4.32 -15.80
C TYR A 374 -4.54 3.53 -15.08
N TRP A 375 -4.87 2.32 -14.66
CA TRP A 375 -4.02 1.33 -13.99
C TRP A 375 -4.43 -0.06 -14.47
N GLY A 376 -3.47 -0.90 -14.88
CA GLY A 376 -3.78 -2.25 -15.37
C GLY A 376 -4.78 -2.30 -16.54
N GLY A 377 -4.82 -1.27 -17.41
CA GLY A 377 -5.72 -1.20 -18.56
C GLY A 377 -7.13 -0.64 -18.27
N ALA A 378 -7.47 -0.38 -17.01
CA ALA A 378 -8.76 0.15 -16.57
C ALA A 378 -8.62 1.54 -15.90
N GLY A 379 -9.73 2.27 -15.73
CA GLY A 379 -9.71 3.53 -14.99
C GLY A 379 -9.31 3.31 -13.54
N THR A 380 -8.34 4.09 -13.02
CA THR A 380 -7.97 3.94 -11.59
C THR A 380 -9.15 4.31 -10.71
N VAL A 381 -9.27 3.71 -9.55
CA VAL A 381 -10.17 4.22 -8.51
C VAL A 381 -9.37 4.91 -7.41
N SER A 382 -9.93 5.97 -6.87
CA SER A 382 -9.40 6.66 -5.69
C SER A 382 -10.52 6.94 -4.68
N HIS A 383 -10.18 6.95 -3.39
CA HIS A 383 -11.05 7.46 -2.33
C HIS A 383 -10.18 8.14 -1.28
N ALA A 384 -10.35 9.45 -1.10
CA ALA A 384 -9.49 10.26 -0.24
C ALA A 384 -10.28 11.34 0.50
N GLN A 385 -9.73 11.81 1.62
CA GLN A 385 -10.28 12.96 2.30
C GLN A 385 -10.01 14.26 1.52
N LEU A 386 -11.04 15.10 1.41
CA LEU A 386 -11.01 16.42 0.80
C LEU A 386 -11.19 17.49 1.87
N SER A 387 -10.23 18.40 2.00
CA SER A 387 -10.37 19.57 2.87
C SER A 387 -11.28 20.61 2.21
N LEU A 388 -12.10 21.25 3.03
CA LEU A 388 -13.03 22.29 2.61
C LEU A 388 -12.56 23.71 2.99
N ILE A 389 -11.32 23.84 3.47
CA ILE A 389 -10.72 25.15 3.74
C ILE A 389 -10.58 25.91 2.41
N GLY A 390 -11.20 27.09 2.34
CA GLY A 390 -11.34 27.87 1.11
C GLY A 390 -12.67 27.68 0.37
N TYR A 391 -13.47 26.66 0.74
CA TYR A 391 -14.87 26.52 0.30
C TYR A 391 -15.85 26.98 1.39
N GLY A 392 -15.64 26.51 2.63
CA GLY A 392 -16.53 26.73 3.77
C GLY A 392 -16.98 25.42 4.43
N GLY A 393 -17.69 25.51 5.56
CA GLY A 393 -18.13 24.36 6.38
C GLY A 393 -17.01 23.57 7.08
N ASN A 394 -15.79 23.57 6.54
CA ASN A 394 -14.50 23.27 7.18
C ASN A 394 -14.39 21.94 7.95
N TRP A 395 -15.25 20.95 7.73
CA TRP A 395 -15.17 19.64 8.40
C TRP A 395 -14.97 18.48 7.42
N LYS A 396 -15.39 17.27 7.81
CA LYS A 396 -15.21 16.02 7.06
C LYS A 396 -15.93 16.04 5.72
N TRP A 397 -15.18 15.77 4.66
CA TRP A 397 -15.67 15.53 3.32
C TRP A 397 -14.73 14.54 2.65
N ASP A 398 -15.27 13.49 2.04
CA ASP A 398 -14.50 12.53 1.26
C ASP A 398 -14.89 12.63 -0.21
N GLU A 399 -13.94 12.31 -1.09
CA GLU A 399 -14.14 12.31 -2.53
C GLU A 399 -13.53 11.06 -3.15
N SER A 400 -14.26 10.48 -4.10
CA SER A 400 -13.84 9.31 -4.84
C SER A 400 -14.03 9.51 -6.34
N ALA A 401 -13.07 9.03 -7.13
CA ALA A 401 -13.05 9.19 -8.58
C ALA A 401 -12.73 7.88 -9.32
N LEU A 402 -13.36 7.67 -10.49
CA LEU A 402 -12.95 6.70 -11.50
C LEU A 402 -12.15 7.45 -12.58
N GLY A 403 -10.84 7.23 -12.63
CA GLY A 403 -9.89 8.06 -13.35
C GLY A 403 -9.74 9.45 -12.74
N ALA A 404 -9.16 10.40 -13.49
CA ALA A 404 -8.76 11.71 -12.97
C ALA A 404 -9.46 12.90 -13.65
N TRP A 405 -10.69 12.68 -14.13
CA TRP A 405 -11.40 13.61 -15.02
C TRP A 405 -12.45 14.48 -14.30
N GLY A 406 -12.57 14.36 -12.99
CA GLY A 406 -13.59 15.00 -12.17
C GLY A 406 -13.84 14.17 -10.91
N GLU A 407 -14.73 14.63 -10.05
CA GLU A 407 -15.26 13.79 -8.96
C GLU A 407 -16.21 12.75 -9.53
N SER A 408 -16.35 11.61 -8.85
CA SER A 408 -17.38 10.60 -9.18
C SER A 408 -18.42 10.47 -8.08
N LEU A 409 -18.01 10.45 -6.82
CA LEU A 409 -18.93 10.56 -5.69
C LEU A 409 -18.26 11.23 -4.50
N THR A 410 -18.94 12.18 -3.88
CA THR A 410 -18.53 12.79 -2.61
C THR A 410 -19.38 12.34 -1.43
N PHE A 411 -18.77 12.33 -0.25
CA PHE A 411 -19.41 11.92 0.98
C PHE A 411 -19.28 13.02 2.04
N ASP A 412 -20.38 13.31 2.74
CA ASP A 412 -20.41 14.15 3.94
C ASP A 412 -20.83 13.30 5.14
N PRO A 413 -19.87 12.63 5.81
CA PRO A 413 -20.21 11.69 6.88
C PRO A 413 -20.94 12.34 8.05
N THR A 414 -20.73 13.64 8.26
CA THR A 414 -21.39 14.42 9.32
C THR A 414 -22.64 15.16 8.85
N GLN A 415 -22.99 15.05 7.56
CA GLN A 415 -24.09 15.76 6.89
C GLN A 415 -24.09 17.26 7.22
N HIS A 416 -22.90 17.84 7.35
CA HIS A 416 -22.72 19.18 7.85
C HIS A 416 -22.93 20.26 6.78
N ILE A 417 -22.64 19.99 5.51
CA ILE A 417 -22.82 20.91 4.39
C ILE A 417 -23.91 20.40 3.47
N GLY A 418 -23.79 19.14 3.02
CA GLY A 418 -24.73 18.53 2.08
C GLY A 418 -26.11 18.29 2.68
N SER A 419 -26.19 18.10 4.00
CA SER A 419 -27.39 17.63 4.70
C SER A 419 -27.88 16.24 4.23
N ALA A 420 -26.97 15.51 3.58
CA ALA A 420 -27.06 14.14 3.11
C ALA A 420 -25.68 13.49 3.27
N PHE A 421 -25.62 12.16 3.26
CA PHE A 421 -24.36 11.42 3.35
C PHE A 421 -23.68 11.31 1.98
N LEU A 422 -24.45 11.04 0.93
CA LEU A 422 -23.97 10.98 -0.46
C LEU A 422 -24.37 12.29 -1.15
N ASP A 423 -23.38 13.08 -1.56
CA ASP A 423 -23.62 14.42 -2.10
C ASP A 423 -23.44 14.46 -3.62
N ASP A 424 -22.32 14.94 -4.13
CA ASP A 424 -22.07 15.00 -5.57
C ASP A 424 -21.98 13.58 -6.11
N ILE A 425 -22.80 13.24 -7.11
CA ILE A 425 -22.78 11.95 -7.80
C ILE A 425 -22.69 12.26 -9.30
N ARG A 426 -21.60 11.83 -9.93
CA ARG A 426 -21.23 12.23 -11.28
C ARG A 426 -20.82 11.00 -12.09
N PRO A 427 -21.31 10.84 -13.33
CA PRO A 427 -20.88 9.74 -14.18
C PRO A 427 -19.45 9.96 -14.70
N THR A 428 -18.83 8.89 -15.19
CA THR A 428 -17.52 8.88 -15.83
C THR A 428 -17.70 8.28 -17.22
N PHE A 429 -16.76 8.59 -18.11
CA PHE A 429 -16.79 8.15 -19.50
C PHE A 429 -17.94 8.74 -20.32
N THR A 430 -18.66 9.73 -19.80
CA THR A 430 -19.67 10.52 -20.51
C THR A 430 -19.20 11.92 -20.88
N GLN A 431 -19.85 12.55 -21.87
CA GLN A 431 -19.56 13.92 -22.28
C GLN A 431 -19.58 14.89 -21.08
N SER A 432 -18.55 15.70 -20.99
CA SER A 432 -18.38 16.75 -19.99
C SER A 432 -19.16 18.00 -20.35
N TYR A 433 -19.81 18.62 -19.35
CA TYR A 433 -20.38 19.96 -19.48
C TYR A 433 -19.31 21.06 -19.45
N LYS A 434 -18.13 20.76 -18.89
CA LYS A 434 -16.99 21.68 -18.85
C LYS A 434 -16.20 21.59 -20.15
N ASN A 435 -16.12 22.72 -20.85
CA ASN A 435 -15.52 22.83 -22.17
C ASN A 435 -14.16 23.56 -22.09
N ASN A 436 -13.09 22.82 -21.76
CA ASN A 436 -11.73 23.35 -21.70
C ASN A 436 -10.67 22.29 -22.07
N GLY A 437 -9.40 22.71 -22.19
CA GLY A 437 -8.29 21.83 -22.57
C GLY A 437 -7.58 21.07 -21.43
N GLN A 438 -8.14 21.01 -20.21
CA GLN A 438 -7.42 20.63 -18.99
C GLN A 438 -6.91 19.18 -18.95
N TYR A 439 -7.58 18.23 -19.62
CA TYR A 439 -7.25 16.79 -19.54
C TYR A 439 -7.17 16.08 -20.89
N LYS A 440 -6.90 16.81 -21.97
CA LYS A 440 -6.94 16.25 -23.32
C LYS A 440 -5.73 16.62 -24.14
N ASP A 441 -5.44 15.77 -25.12
CA ASP A 441 -4.45 16.06 -26.14
C ASP A 441 -4.94 17.17 -27.10
N GLY A 442 -3.99 17.90 -27.69
CA GLY A 442 -4.28 18.88 -28.73
C GLY A 442 -5.03 18.23 -29.91
N GLY A 443 -6.11 18.86 -30.37
CA GLY A 443 -6.96 18.33 -31.46
C GLY A 443 -8.10 17.41 -31.01
N THR A 444 -8.12 16.95 -29.75
CA THR A 444 -9.26 16.21 -29.18
C THR A 444 -10.45 17.14 -28.97
N ALA A 445 -11.69 16.64 -29.02
CA ALA A 445 -12.88 17.43 -28.66
C ALA A 445 -12.78 17.98 -27.22
N ASN A 446 -13.35 19.16 -27.01
CA ASN A 446 -13.18 19.94 -25.77
C ASN A 446 -14.15 19.52 -24.65
N THR A 447 -15.13 18.67 -24.96
CA THR A 447 -16.26 18.28 -24.12
C THR A 447 -16.22 16.80 -23.72
N THR A 448 -15.09 16.12 -23.83
CA THR A 448 -15.02 14.66 -23.57
C THR A 448 -14.39 14.35 -22.22
N HIS A 449 -13.21 14.87 -21.90
CA HIS A 449 -12.45 14.45 -20.70
C HIS A 449 -12.43 15.57 -19.66
N ASN A 450 -13.47 15.67 -18.82
CA ASN A 450 -13.59 16.66 -17.75
C ASN A 450 -14.82 16.40 -16.86
N TRP A 451 -15.10 17.35 -15.96
CA TRP A 451 -16.26 17.38 -15.08
C TRP A 451 -17.59 17.11 -15.82
N THR A 452 -18.27 16.05 -15.39
CA THR A 452 -19.61 15.65 -15.82
C THR A 452 -20.68 16.23 -14.89
N GLU A 453 -21.93 16.17 -15.31
CA GLU A 453 -23.08 16.65 -14.54
C GLU A 453 -23.20 15.99 -13.17
N ASN A 454 -23.65 16.76 -12.17
CA ASN A 454 -24.01 16.23 -10.86
C ASN A 454 -25.49 15.81 -10.84
N VAL A 455 -25.78 14.54 -10.62
CA VAL A 455 -27.13 13.96 -10.44
C VAL A 455 -27.35 13.43 -9.01
N GLY A 456 -26.57 13.95 -8.08
CA GLY A 456 -26.39 13.40 -6.76
C GLY A 456 -27.47 13.68 -5.72
N GLY A 457 -27.14 13.21 -4.52
CA GLY A 457 -28.03 13.09 -3.38
C GLY A 457 -28.37 11.64 -3.04
N GLY A 458 -28.03 11.24 -1.82
CA GLY A 458 -28.48 10.00 -1.21
C GLY A 458 -28.10 9.93 0.27
N ASP A 459 -28.65 8.98 1.00
CA ASP A 459 -28.39 8.78 2.41
C ASP A 459 -28.27 7.29 2.73
N PHE A 460 -27.56 6.96 3.81
CA PHE A 460 -27.68 5.65 4.44
C PHE A 460 -28.86 5.69 5.43
N LEU A 461 -28.60 5.75 6.74
CA LEU A 461 -29.66 5.77 7.75
C LEU A 461 -30.43 7.09 7.72
N VAL A 462 -31.74 7.02 7.47
CA VAL A 462 -32.67 8.12 7.79
C VAL A 462 -33.59 7.65 8.91
N TYR A 463 -33.40 8.21 10.11
CA TYR A 463 -34.15 7.83 11.30
C TYR A 463 -34.89 9.03 11.92
N PHE A 464 -36.21 8.96 11.86
CA PHE A 464 -37.12 9.77 12.66
C PHE A 464 -37.80 8.89 13.70
N ASP A 465 -37.63 9.24 14.96
CA ASP A 465 -38.23 8.52 16.07
C ASP A 465 -39.77 8.66 16.11
N SER A 466 -40.40 8.07 17.12
CA SER A 466 -41.86 8.12 17.30
C SER A 466 -42.41 9.54 17.52
N ALA A 467 -41.58 10.44 18.05
CA ALA A 467 -41.86 11.86 18.24
C ALA A 467 -41.64 12.70 16.96
N ASN A 468 -41.24 12.06 15.86
CA ASN A 468 -40.89 12.70 14.59
C ASN A 468 -39.66 13.60 14.69
N THR A 469 -38.75 13.29 15.60
CA THR A 469 -37.44 13.95 15.74
C THR A 469 -36.41 13.20 14.90
N TYR A 470 -35.69 13.93 14.05
CA TYR A 470 -34.54 13.37 13.33
C TYR A 470 -33.41 13.08 14.31
N ARG A 471 -32.84 11.87 14.22
CA ARG A 471 -31.74 11.44 15.09
C ARG A 471 -30.42 11.54 14.33
N TRP A 472 -29.53 12.41 14.81
CA TRP A 472 -28.21 12.62 14.22
C TRP A 472 -27.27 11.49 14.58
N LEU A 473 -26.18 11.36 13.83
CA LEU A 473 -25.06 10.52 14.24
C LEU A 473 -24.04 11.35 15.05
N LYS A 474 -23.48 10.71 16.08
CA LYS A 474 -22.32 11.16 16.84
C LYS A 474 -21.21 10.10 16.78
N ARG A 475 -20.01 10.48 17.23
CA ARG A 475 -18.80 9.62 17.20
C ARG A 475 -18.46 9.03 15.82
N ILE A 476 -18.66 9.84 14.77
CA ILE A 476 -18.52 9.37 13.39
C ILE A 476 -17.05 9.18 13.03
N LYS A 477 -16.64 7.93 12.82
CA LYS A 477 -15.28 7.51 12.43
C LYS A 477 -15.25 7.09 10.96
N THR A 478 -14.08 7.23 10.34
CA THR A 478 -13.84 6.85 8.94
C THR A 478 -12.57 6.01 8.86
N CYS A 479 -12.68 4.82 8.29
CA CYS A 479 -11.62 3.84 8.08
C CYS A 479 -11.34 3.68 6.58
N TYR A 480 -10.26 4.31 6.10
CA TYR A 480 -9.77 4.17 4.73
C TYR A 480 -8.98 2.87 4.60
N TYR A 481 -9.65 1.74 4.38
CA TYR A 481 -9.02 0.42 4.37
C TYR A 481 -8.26 0.14 3.07
N GLN A 482 -8.93 0.35 1.92
CA GLN A 482 -8.29 0.36 0.60
C GLN A 482 -8.67 1.66 -0.12
N THR A 483 -7.72 2.36 -0.73
CA THR A 483 -7.96 3.64 -1.41
C THR A 483 -7.72 3.61 -2.91
N GLY A 484 -7.54 2.42 -3.51
CA GLY A 484 -7.24 2.20 -4.93
C GLY A 484 -5.83 1.62 -5.18
N PRO A 485 -5.42 1.42 -6.46
CA PRO A 485 -6.07 1.86 -7.71
C PRO A 485 -7.05 0.88 -8.39
N ASN A 486 -7.17 -0.38 -7.97
CA ASN A 486 -8.12 -1.38 -8.50
C ASN A 486 -9.46 -1.40 -7.74
N LEU A 487 -9.43 -1.23 -6.42
CA LEU A 487 -10.59 -1.23 -5.52
C LEU A 487 -10.40 -0.19 -4.41
N THR A 488 -11.45 0.56 -4.11
CA THR A 488 -11.58 1.29 -2.86
C THR A 488 -12.50 0.53 -1.90
N GLU A 489 -12.21 0.62 -0.61
CA GLU A 489 -13.03 0.09 0.47
C GLU A 489 -12.87 1.03 1.67
N VAL A 490 -13.90 1.83 1.93
CA VAL A 490 -13.91 2.79 3.03
C VAL A 490 -15.10 2.51 3.92
N HIS A 491 -14.83 2.39 5.23
CA HIS A 491 -15.84 2.11 6.24
C HIS A 491 -16.12 3.35 7.08
N TYR A 492 -17.38 3.56 7.42
CA TYR A 492 -17.84 4.63 8.31
C TYR A 492 -18.60 4.01 9.46
N SER A 493 -18.38 4.49 10.67
CA SER A 493 -19.15 4.05 11.84
C SER A 493 -19.56 5.22 12.71
N GLY A 494 -20.65 5.07 13.45
CA GLY A 494 -21.18 6.05 14.38
C GLY A 494 -22.35 5.47 15.17
N VAL A 495 -22.93 6.30 16.04
CA VAL A 495 -24.12 5.95 16.82
C VAL A 495 -25.12 7.09 16.76
N THR A 496 -26.41 6.79 16.80
CA THR A 496 -27.45 7.84 16.88
C THR A 496 -27.30 8.67 18.16
N ASP A 497 -27.75 9.92 18.12
CA ASP A 497 -27.60 10.87 19.23
C ASP A 497 -28.31 10.42 20.52
N ASP A 498 -29.30 9.54 20.37
CA ASP A 498 -30.05 8.88 21.41
C ASP A 498 -29.51 7.50 21.83
N ASP A 499 -28.32 7.14 21.33
CA ASP A 499 -27.57 5.90 21.62
C ASP A 499 -28.29 4.60 21.24
N ARG A 500 -29.36 4.66 20.43
CA ARG A 500 -30.18 3.47 20.09
C ARG A 500 -29.67 2.63 18.95
N ILE A 501 -29.05 3.24 17.94
CA ILE A 501 -28.63 2.54 16.72
C ILE A 501 -27.16 2.81 16.46
N ARG A 502 -26.34 1.77 16.47
CA ARG A 502 -24.98 1.83 15.94
C ARG A 502 -24.98 1.50 14.45
N THR A 503 -24.29 2.32 13.68
CA THR A 503 -24.28 2.25 12.21
C THR A 503 -22.89 1.88 11.72
N ASN A 504 -22.79 0.99 10.74
CA ASN A 504 -21.59 0.77 9.94
C ASN A 504 -21.97 0.85 8.45
N TYR A 505 -21.26 1.68 7.69
CA TYR A 505 -21.42 1.79 6.24
C TYR A 505 -20.12 1.40 5.57
N THR A 506 -20.20 0.71 4.45
CA THR A 506 -19.04 0.44 3.60
C THR A 506 -19.32 0.95 2.20
N SER A 507 -18.42 1.77 1.66
CA SER A 507 -18.43 2.18 0.26
C SER A 507 -17.27 1.51 -0.45
N ARG A 508 -17.59 0.70 -1.46
CA ARG A 508 -16.60 0.10 -2.38
C ARG A 508 -16.81 0.63 -3.79
N MET A 509 -15.71 0.89 -4.49
CA MET A 509 -15.72 1.27 -5.92
C MET A 509 -14.64 0.48 -6.64
N VAL A 510 -14.97 -0.03 -7.83
CA VAL A 510 -14.10 -0.90 -8.62
C VAL A 510 -13.59 -0.22 -9.87
N SER A 511 -12.33 -0.50 -10.19
CA SER A 511 -11.68 -0.09 -11.43
C SER A 511 -12.30 -0.81 -12.61
N THR A 512 -12.61 -0.07 -13.67
CA THR A 512 -13.20 -0.61 -14.89
C THR A 512 -12.99 0.34 -16.08
N LEU A 513 -13.30 -0.12 -17.28
CA LEU A 513 -13.19 0.63 -18.54
C LEU A 513 -14.55 1.16 -19.05
N ASP A 514 -15.66 0.69 -18.48
CA ASP A 514 -17.01 0.89 -19.01
C ASP A 514 -17.81 1.97 -18.26
N TYR A 515 -18.24 1.77 -17.01
CA TYR A 515 -18.97 2.77 -16.21
C TYR A 515 -18.87 2.50 -14.70
N HIS A 516 -19.37 3.43 -13.90
CA HIS A 516 -19.35 3.32 -12.44
C HIS A 516 -20.03 2.06 -11.93
N ARG A 517 -19.31 1.35 -11.06
CA ARG A 517 -19.88 0.35 -10.16
C ARG A 517 -19.44 0.62 -8.73
N ARG A 518 -20.40 0.65 -7.83
CA ARG A 518 -20.21 0.85 -6.40
C ARG A 518 -21.03 -0.14 -5.61
N PHE A 519 -20.49 -0.58 -4.49
CA PHE A 519 -21.17 -1.45 -3.55
C PHE A 519 -21.30 -0.69 -2.23
N HIS A 520 -22.53 -0.42 -1.83
CA HIS A 520 -22.86 0.30 -0.60
C HIS A 520 -23.46 -0.68 0.39
N ALA A 521 -22.66 -1.10 1.37
CA ALA A 521 -23.12 -1.96 2.46
C ALA A 521 -23.54 -1.12 3.67
N TYR A 522 -24.52 -1.63 4.42
CA TYR A 522 -24.94 -1.08 5.69
C TYR A 522 -25.11 -2.19 6.73
N LYS A 523 -24.84 -1.84 7.99
CA LYS A 523 -25.13 -2.64 9.16
C LYS A 523 -25.63 -1.75 10.30
N TYR A 524 -26.77 -2.10 10.86
CA TYR A 524 -27.44 -1.40 11.95
C TYR A 524 -27.60 -2.34 13.13
N GLU A 525 -26.92 -2.04 14.23
CA GLU A 525 -27.07 -2.74 15.50
C GLU A 525 -27.97 -1.91 16.40
N PHE A 526 -29.13 -2.46 16.76
CA PHE A 526 -30.09 -1.82 17.66
C PHE A 526 -29.64 -2.07 19.11
N LEU A 527 -29.03 -1.06 19.73
CA LEU A 527 -28.50 -1.11 21.09
C LEU A 527 -29.62 -0.99 22.14
N GLU A 528 -30.70 -0.30 21.79
CA GLU A 528 -31.94 -0.21 22.55
C GLU A 528 -33.15 -0.42 21.64
N ASP A 529 -34.33 -0.62 22.24
CA ASP A 529 -35.58 -0.72 21.49
C ASP A 529 -35.89 0.56 20.69
N VAL A 530 -36.17 0.39 19.41
CA VAL A 530 -36.71 1.43 18.53
C VAL A 530 -38.17 1.14 18.26
N THR A 531 -39.05 1.82 18.99
CA THR A 531 -40.50 1.55 18.96
C THR A 531 -41.24 2.55 18.09
N THR A 532 -41.98 2.05 17.10
CA THR A 532 -42.85 2.83 16.20
C THR A 532 -42.19 4.08 15.60
N PRO A 533 -41.02 3.94 14.94
CA PRO A 533 -40.39 5.08 14.28
C PRO A 533 -41.35 5.68 13.24
N ARG A 534 -41.22 7.00 13.00
CA ARG A 534 -42.01 7.66 11.95
C ARG A 534 -41.47 7.34 10.57
N ARG A 535 -40.15 7.16 10.48
CA ARG A 535 -39.41 6.81 9.28
C ARG A 535 -38.07 6.18 9.69
N LEU A 536 -37.81 4.97 9.24
CA LEU A 536 -36.55 4.27 9.42
C LEU A 536 -36.18 3.66 8.07
N VAL A 537 -35.15 4.22 7.45
CA VAL A 537 -34.68 3.90 6.09
C VAL A 537 -33.24 3.41 6.19
N PHE A 538 -32.94 2.31 5.51
CA PHE A 538 -31.60 1.72 5.50
C PHE A 538 -30.70 2.33 4.42
N TYR A 539 -31.30 2.74 3.30
CA TYR A 539 -30.60 3.40 2.22
C TYR A 539 -31.59 4.27 1.43
N GLN A 540 -31.17 5.43 0.97
CA GLN A 540 -31.98 6.37 0.23
C GLN A 540 -31.25 6.86 -1.02
N MET A 541 -31.97 6.93 -2.14
CA MET A 541 -31.50 7.58 -3.36
C MET A 541 -32.35 8.79 -3.73
N GLY A 542 -31.66 9.91 -3.96
CA GLY A 542 -32.22 11.26 -3.84
C GLY A 542 -32.41 11.60 -2.37
N ALA A 543 -31.60 12.52 -1.84
CA ALA A 543 -31.71 12.87 -0.42
C ALA A 543 -32.83 13.88 -0.15
N ASP A 544 -33.30 13.91 1.09
CA ASP A 544 -34.32 14.86 1.55
C ASP A 544 -33.91 16.33 1.29
N TRP A 545 -32.62 16.64 1.41
CA TRP A 545 -32.08 18.02 1.36
C TRP A 545 -30.96 18.23 0.34
N TYR A 546 -30.37 17.17 -0.22
CA TYR A 546 -29.39 17.23 -1.30
C TYR A 546 -29.88 16.48 -2.53
N THR A 547 -30.02 17.18 -3.64
CA THR A 547 -30.63 16.64 -4.85
C THR A 547 -30.43 17.61 -6.00
N THR A 548 -29.65 17.19 -6.99
CA THR A 548 -29.28 18.06 -8.12
C THR A 548 -29.87 17.60 -9.44
N SER A 549 -30.49 16.42 -9.49
CA SER A 549 -31.12 15.89 -10.68
C SER A 549 -32.59 16.28 -10.82
N SER A 550 -33.06 16.32 -12.07
CA SER A 550 -34.48 16.29 -12.42
C SER A 550 -34.75 15.13 -13.36
N TYR A 551 -35.86 14.43 -13.12
CA TYR A 551 -36.32 13.28 -13.89
C TYR A 551 -37.83 13.20 -13.81
N ASN A 552 -38.48 12.65 -14.84
CA ASN A 552 -39.92 12.41 -14.84
C ASN A 552 -40.27 10.93 -14.65
N ASN A 553 -39.39 10.03 -15.08
CA ASN A 553 -39.65 8.60 -15.10
C ASN A 553 -38.61 7.81 -14.31
N PHE A 554 -39.04 6.67 -13.81
CA PHE A 554 -38.15 5.59 -13.39
C PHE A 554 -38.74 4.24 -13.79
N HIS A 555 -37.88 3.23 -13.81
CA HIS A 555 -38.19 1.88 -14.27
C HIS A 555 -37.88 0.87 -13.17
N ILE A 556 -38.77 -0.09 -12.98
CA ILE A 556 -38.51 -1.28 -12.16
C ILE A 556 -38.57 -2.50 -13.06
N GLY A 557 -37.63 -3.41 -12.89
CA GLY A 557 -37.64 -4.69 -13.58
C GLY A 557 -36.96 -5.80 -12.82
N ASP A 558 -36.88 -6.97 -13.44
CA ASP A 558 -36.19 -8.16 -12.94
C ASP A 558 -35.29 -8.77 -14.02
N ALA A 559 -34.78 -9.99 -13.77
CA ALA A 559 -33.94 -10.71 -14.73
C ALA A 559 -34.61 -10.94 -16.10
N ASN A 560 -35.95 -11.00 -16.17
CA ASN A 560 -36.71 -11.21 -17.41
C ASN A 560 -36.93 -9.91 -18.20
N GLY A 561 -36.76 -8.73 -17.59
CA GLY A 561 -36.96 -7.45 -18.26
C GLY A 561 -37.67 -6.41 -17.40
N LEU A 562 -38.22 -5.40 -18.08
CA LEU A 562 -39.01 -4.33 -17.49
C LEU A 562 -40.33 -4.85 -16.91
N LEU A 563 -40.62 -4.51 -15.67
CA LEU A 563 -41.92 -4.78 -15.02
C LEU A 563 -42.86 -3.57 -15.12
N GLY A 564 -42.31 -2.35 -15.09
CA GLY A 564 -43.11 -1.14 -15.28
C GLY A 564 -42.28 0.14 -15.34
N THR A 565 -42.86 1.13 -15.99
CA THR A 565 -42.40 2.53 -16.01
C THR A 565 -43.36 3.36 -15.16
N VAL A 566 -42.80 4.23 -14.31
CA VAL A 566 -43.58 5.10 -13.43
C VAL A 566 -43.26 6.55 -13.74
N ASP A 567 -44.29 7.32 -14.11
CA ASP A 567 -44.24 8.78 -14.24
C ASP A 567 -44.53 9.43 -12.88
N ILE A 568 -43.56 10.15 -12.32
CA ILE A 568 -43.72 10.79 -11.01
C ILE A 568 -44.73 11.94 -11.02
N ASN A 569 -45.12 12.41 -12.21
CA ASN A 569 -46.04 13.51 -12.44
C ASN A 569 -47.42 13.05 -12.95
N ASP A 570 -47.73 11.74 -12.91
CA ASP A 570 -49.01 11.21 -13.37
C ASP A 570 -50.18 12.04 -12.81
N GLY A 571 -51.05 12.53 -13.70
CA GLY A 571 -52.12 13.46 -13.33
C GLY A 571 -53.20 12.85 -12.43
N THR A 572 -53.24 11.52 -12.31
CA THR A 572 -54.16 10.76 -11.48
C THR A 572 -53.55 10.31 -10.16
N ASP A 573 -52.26 9.96 -10.13
CA ASP A 573 -51.54 9.56 -8.91
C ASP A 573 -50.10 10.10 -8.87
N PRO A 574 -49.89 11.41 -8.67
CA PRO A 574 -48.56 11.99 -8.70
C PRO A 574 -47.76 11.58 -7.47
N ILE A 575 -46.54 11.07 -7.70
CA ILE A 575 -45.59 10.77 -6.63
C ILE A 575 -44.91 12.05 -6.15
N ASN A 576 -44.62 12.99 -7.05
CA ASN A 576 -43.85 14.19 -6.74
C ASN A 576 -44.47 15.04 -5.60
N GLY A 577 -43.62 15.58 -4.73
CA GLY A 577 -44.04 16.53 -3.70
C GLY A 577 -44.96 16.00 -2.58
N GLY A 578 -45.33 16.91 -1.67
CA GLY A 578 -46.29 16.65 -0.60
C GLY A 578 -45.71 16.09 0.70
N ASN A 579 -44.39 15.84 0.75
CA ASN A 579 -43.65 15.36 1.93
C ASN A 579 -44.32 14.15 2.61
N LYS A 580 -44.60 13.11 1.80
CA LYS A 580 -45.26 11.88 2.26
C LYS A 580 -44.95 10.69 1.35
N TYR A 581 -45.08 9.49 1.90
CA TYR A 581 -45.06 8.25 1.12
C TYR A 581 -46.28 8.13 0.19
N LYS A 582 -46.05 7.55 -0.98
CA LYS A 582 -47.02 7.41 -2.08
C LYS A 582 -47.00 5.97 -2.60
N GLY A 583 -48.17 5.45 -2.93
CA GLY A 583 -48.33 4.05 -3.35
C GLY A 583 -47.99 3.02 -2.27
N ASP A 584 -48.02 1.76 -2.66
CA ASP A 584 -47.57 0.64 -1.84
C ASP A 584 -46.06 0.39 -2.04
N PRO A 585 -45.34 -0.11 -1.01
CA PRO A 585 -43.93 -0.48 -1.16
C PRO A 585 -43.74 -1.63 -2.15
N VAL A 586 -42.63 -1.59 -2.90
CA VAL A 586 -42.28 -2.63 -3.88
C VAL A 586 -41.12 -3.46 -3.34
N ALA A 587 -41.30 -4.79 -3.24
CA ALA A 587 -40.23 -5.71 -2.87
C ALA A 587 -39.18 -5.77 -3.99
N MET A 588 -37.91 -5.60 -3.63
CA MET A 588 -36.81 -5.41 -4.58
C MET A 588 -35.84 -6.59 -4.69
N ASP A 589 -36.03 -7.66 -3.92
CA ASP A 589 -35.25 -8.90 -4.07
C ASP A 589 -35.35 -9.43 -5.52
N GLY A 590 -34.19 -9.64 -6.15
CA GLY A 590 -34.08 -10.05 -7.55
C GLY A 590 -34.57 -9.01 -8.56
N LYS A 591 -34.65 -7.74 -8.18
CA LYS A 591 -35.10 -6.62 -9.03
C LYS A 591 -34.05 -5.53 -9.12
N TRP A 592 -34.22 -4.68 -10.13
CA TRP A 592 -33.45 -3.47 -10.34
C TRP A 592 -34.36 -2.26 -10.44
N LEU A 593 -33.85 -1.11 -10.02
CA LEU A 593 -34.45 0.22 -10.21
C LEU A 593 -33.52 1.05 -11.10
N SER A 594 -34.07 1.68 -12.13
CA SER A 594 -33.35 2.61 -13.01
C SER A 594 -34.04 3.96 -13.03
N ILE A 595 -33.31 5.04 -12.71
CA ILE A 595 -33.81 6.42 -12.69
C ILE A 595 -33.37 7.13 -13.97
N GLU A 596 -34.33 7.69 -14.70
CA GLU A 596 -34.09 8.39 -15.97
C GLU A 596 -33.78 9.87 -15.75
N ASP A 597 -32.56 10.16 -15.27
CA ASP A 597 -32.11 11.54 -15.06
C ASP A 597 -32.10 12.34 -16.38
N GLU A 598 -32.90 13.40 -16.47
CA GLU A 598 -32.96 14.25 -17.67
C GLU A 598 -31.91 15.37 -17.60
N THR A 599 -31.74 15.94 -16.40
CA THR A 599 -30.80 17.02 -16.14
C THR A 599 -30.11 16.85 -14.80
N GLY A 600 -28.87 17.33 -14.70
CA GLY A 600 -28.11 17.47 -13.47
C GLY A 600 -27.78 18.94 -13.15
N ASN A 601 -26.91 19.16 -12.17
CA ASN A 601 -26.48 20.48 -11.71
C ASN A 601 -27.67 21.42 -11.40
N SER A 602 -28.70 20.91 -10.72
CA SER A 602 -29.95 21.63 -10.41
C SER A 602 -30.69 22.12 -11.65
N GLY A 603 -30.75 21.28 -12.70
CA GLY A 603 -31.39 21.60 -13.98
C GLY A 603 -30.51 22.36 -14.97
N GLY A 604 -29.25 22.60 -14.64
CA GLY A 604 -28.33 23.42 -15.43
C GLY A 604 -27.69 22.71 -16.62
N THR A 605 -27.66 21.37 -16.64
CA THR A 605 -26.98 20.59 -17.68
C THR A 605 -27.73 19.31 -18.02
N PRO A 606 -27.72 18.82 -19.27
CA PRO A 606 -28.23 17.50 -19.61
C PRO A 606 -27.53 16.40 -18.79
N ALA A 607 -28.26 15.33 -18.49
CA ALA A 607 -27.71 14.12 -17.90
C ALA A 607 -27.54 13.02 -18.97
N TYR A 608 -26.34 12.44 -19.03
CA TYR A 608 -25.92 11.48 -20.04
C TYR A 608 -25.82 10.04 -19.52
N ALA A 609 -26.07 9.84 -18.23
CA ALA A 609 -26.08 8.54 -17.57
C ALA A 609 -27.37 8.31 -16.80
N LEU A 610 -27.61 7.04 -16.47
CA LEU A 610 -28.67 6.59 -15.57
C LEU A 610 -28.16 6.50 -14.13
N ARG A 611 -29.07 6.44 -13.17
CA ARG A 611 -28.78 5.88 -11.84
C ARG A 611 -29.45 4.52 -11.71
N GLY A 612 -28.65 3.46 -11.60
CA GLY A 612 -29.12 2.09 -11.35
C GLY A 612 -28.91 1.69 -9.89
N LEU A 613 -29.90 1.00 -9.32
CA LEU A 613 -29.87 0.47 -7.95
C LEU A 613 -30.33 -0.98 -7.94
N ILE A 614 -29.50 -1.87 -7.39
CA ILE A 614 -29.76 -3.32 -7.37
C ILE A 614 -29.43 -3.85 -5.97
N PRO A 615 -30.43 -4.23 -5.15
CA PRO A 615 -30.17 -4.86 -3.86
C PRO A 615 -29.48 -6.22 -4.04
N LEU A 616 -28.37 -6.42 -3.35
CA LEU A 616 -27.60 -7.67 -3.39
C LEU A 616 -28.03 -8.62 -2.27
N SER A 617 -28.20 -8.10 -1.06
CA SER A 617 -28.66 -8.87 0.09
C SER A 617 -29.23 -7.96 1.17
N SER A 618 -30.11 -8.50 2.02
CA SER A 618 -30.42 -7.92 3.32
C SER A 618 -30.85 -9.00 4.31
N THR A 619 -30.41 -8.87 5.57
CA THR A 619 -30.71 -9.81 6.64
C THR A 619 -31.12 -9.09 7.92
N LEU A 620 -31.90 -9.78 8.76
CA LEU A 620 -32.21 -9.42 10.14
C LEU A 620 -31.74 -10.57 11.02
N ASN A 621 -30.75 -10.33 11.88
CA ASN A 621 -30.13 -11.36 12.73
C ASN A 621 -29.60 -12.56 11.93
N GLY A 622 -29.15 -12.34 10.69
CA GLY A 622 -28.66 -13.37 9.78
C GLY A 622 -29.74 -14.07 8.95
N ASP A 623 -31.02 -13.88 9.27
CA ASP A 623 -32.13 -14.43 8.49
C ASP A 623 -32.51 -13.50 7.33
N ASN A 624 -32.98 -14.08 6.22
CA ASN A 624 -33.38 -13.32 5.03
C ASN A 624 -34.41 -12.22 5.38
N PHE A 625 -34.13 -10.99 4.95
CA PHE A 625 -34.95 -9.83 5.26
C PHE A 625 -35.17 -8.97 4.00
N PRO A 626 -36.26 -9.22 3.25
CA PRO A 626 -36.47 -8.61 1.94
C PRO A 626 -36.50 -7.08 1.98
N LEU A 627 -35.74 -6.48 1.07
CA LEU A 627 -35.67 -5.02 0.95
C LEU A 627 -36.83 -4.51 0.09
N HIS A 628 -37.47 -3.44 0.53
CA HIS A 628 -38.56 -2.79 -0.20
C HIS A 628 -38.19 -1.35 -0.50
N VAL A 629 -38.52 -0.88 -1.70
CA VAL A 629 -38.47 0.55 -2.05
C VAL A 629 -39.82 1.20 -1.74
N HIS A 630 -39.77 2.32 -1.02
CA HIS A 630 -40.89 3.17 -0.66
C HIS A 630 -40.74 4.51 -1.38
N ASN A 631 -41.70 4.86 -2.22
CA ASN A 631 -41.67 6.12 -2.96
C ASN A 631 -42.09 7.27 -2.04
N TYR A 632 -41.23 8.27 -1.88
CA TYR A 632 -41.49 9.44 -1.05
C TYR A 632 -41.55 10.70 -1.90
N GLY A 633 -42.70 11.40 -1.87
CA GLY A 633 -42.83 12.70 -2.53
C GLY A 633 -42.20 13.79 -1.69
N ARG A 634 -41.22 14.53 -2.24
CA ARG A 634 -40.46 15.59 -1.56
C ARG A 634 -40.74 16.95 -2.17
N SER A 635 -40.91 17.99 -1.34
CA SER A 635 -41.19 19.37 -1.79
C SER A 635 -40.06 20.38 -1.51
N TRP A 636 -39.04 20.02 -0.73
CA TRP A 636 -37.89 20.89 -0.48
C TRP A 636 -37.12 21.16 -1.80
N GLY A 637 -36.69 22.39 -2.10
CA GLY A 637 -35.94 22.70 -3.33
C GLY A 637 -36.69 22.48 -4.66
N GLY A 638 -37.95 22.04 -4.62
CA GLY A 638 -38.76 21.65 -5.78
C GLY A 638 -39.52 20.35 -5.52
N ASN A 639 -40.66 20.15 -6.19
CA ASN A 639 -41.39 18.88 -6.10
C ASN A 639 -40.65 17.80 -6.88
N ASN A 640 -40.32 16.69 -6.22
CA ASN A 640 -39.70 15.52 -6.82
C ASN A 640 -40.10 14.25 -6.04
N ALA A 641 -39.65 13.08 -6.49
CA ALA A 641 -39.69 11.81 -5.77
C ALA A 641 -38.30 11.46 -5.18
N LEU A 642 -38.29 10.59 -4.17
CA LEU A 642 -37.11 9.96 -3.58
C LEU A 642 -37.41 8.47 -3.36
N PHE A 643 -36.36 7.67 -3.26
CA PHE A 643 -36.46 6.21 -3.15
C PHE A 643 -35.87 5.75 -1.81
N ASP A 644 -36.75 5.41 -0.85
CA ASP A 644 -36.35 4.92 0.46
C ASP A 644 -36.35 3.38 0.48
N PHE A 645 -35.20 2.77 0.69
CA PHE A 645 -35.08 1.33 0.90
C PHE A 645 -35.16 0.98 2.39
N SER A 646 -36.13 0.14 2.75
CA SER A 646 -36.37 -0.30 4.13
C SER A 646 -37.00 -1.70 4.13
N SER A 647 -37.43 -2.17 5.31
CA SER A 647 -38.30 -3.33 5.42
C SER A 647 -39.65 -3.11 4.72
N ASP A 648 -40.57 -4.07 4.84
CA ASP A 648 -41.97 -3.94 4.40
C ASP A 648 -42.69 -2.70 4.96
N SER A 649 -42.18 -2.11 6.05
CA SER A 649 -42.62 -0.82 6.56
C SER A 649 -41.48 0.05 7.08
N VAL A 650 -41.42 1.31 6.66
CA VAL A 650 -40.54 2.34 7.25
C VAL A 650 -40.89 2.68 8.72
N LYS A 651 -41.95 2.09 9.29
CA LYS A 651 -42.39 2.29 10.69
C LYS A 651 -42.19 1.05 11.55
N ARG A 652 -41.51 0.04 11.02
CA ARG A 652 -41.23 -1.20 11.74
C ARG A 652 -40.42 -0.92 13.01
N SER A 653 -40.78 -1.60 14.09
CA SER A 653 -40.04 -1.53 15.36
C SER A 653 -38.96 -2.61 15.41
N TYR A 654 -37.89 -2.33 16.13
CA TYR A 654 -36.76 -3.25 16.34
C TYR A 654 -36.46 -3.34 17.83
N GLN A 655 -36.03 -4.50 18.28
CA GLN A 655 -35.67 -4.76 19.68
C GLN A 655 -34.17 -4.56 19.90
N ALA A 656 -33.79 -4.27 21.13
CA ALA A 656 -32.38 -4.31 21.53
C ALA A 656 -31.77 -5.68 21.19
N GLY A 657 -30.61 -5.65 20.52
CA GLY A 657 -29.90 -6.83 20.01
C GLY A 657 -30.21 -7.19 18.56
N ASP A 658 -31.24 -6.58 17.93
CA ASP A 658 -31.47 -6.77 16.50
C ASP A 658 -30.30 -6.21 15.67
N VAL A 659 -29.94 -6.92 14.61
CA VAL A 659 -28.93 -6.50 13.63
C VAL A 659 -29.50 -6.59 12.24
N VAL A 660 -29.64 -5.45 11.57
CA VAL A 660 -29.98 -5.40 10.15
C VAL A 660 -28.71 -5.22 9.34
N THR A 661 -28.45 -6.08 8.37
CA THR A 661 -27.37 -5.92 7.39
C THR A 661 -27.93 -5.87 5.98
N GLY A 662 -27.22 -5.26 5.05
CA GLY A 662 -27.54 -5.38 3.64
C GLY A 662 -26.56 -4.64 2.75
N GLU A 663 -26.73 -4.82 1.45
CA GLU A 663 -25.88 -4.22 0.44
C GLU A 663 -26.65 -3.91 -0.84
N ILE A 664 -26.33 -2.78 -1.46
CA ILE A 664 -26.89 -2.33 -2.73
C ILE A 664 -25.75 -2.02 -3.70
N GLU A 665 -25.85 -2.55 -4.91
CA GLU A 665 -25.05 -2.10 -6.03
C GLU A 665 -25.65 -0.81 -6.61
N PHE A 666 -24.80 0.21 -6.75
CA PHE A 666 -25.12 1.47 -7.40
C PHE A 666 -24.24 1.66 -8.63
N ILE A 667 -24.88 1.90 -9.78
CA ILE A 667 -24.21 2.04 -11.07
C ILE A 667 -24.64 3.30 -11.83
N MET A 668 -23.79 3.75 -12.75
CA MET A 668 -24.11 4.88 -13.65
C MET A 668 -23.75 4.61 -15.11
N PRO A 669 -24.48 3.72 -15.79
CA PRO A 669 -24.24 3.46 -17.21
C PRO A 669 -24.63 4.66 -18.08
N PRO A 670 -23.89 4.92 -19.18
CA PRO A 670 -24.28 5.93 -20.15
C PRO A 670 -25.61 5.55 -20.83
N LYS A 671 -26.42 6.57 -21.16
CA LYS A 671 -27.68 6.40 -21.89
C LYS A 671 -27.45 6.01 -23.34
N HIS A 672 -26.48 6.66 -24.00
CA HIS A 672 -26.21 6.48 -25.42
C HIS A 672 -24.73 6.41 -25.75
N SER A 673 -24.39 5.67 -26.81
CA SER A 673 -23.03 5.54 -27.33
C SER A 673 -22.43 6.88 -27.77
N ASP A 674 -23.24 7.79 -28.31
CA ASP A 674 -22.76 9.09 -28.80
C ASP A 674 -22.30 10.02 -27.67
N SER A 675 -22.77 9.76 -26.45
CA SER A 675 -22.39 10.49 -25.25
C SER A 675 -21.27 9.78 -24.47
N TYR A 676 -20.88 8.56 -24.86
CA TYR A 676 -19.85 7.75 -24.23
C TYR A 676 -18.51 7.90 -24.97
N TRP A 677 -17.47 8.34 -24.27
CA TRP A 677 -16.12 8.47 -24.84
C TRP A 677 -15.16 7.38 -24.36
N GLY A 678 -15.60 6.50 -23.45
CA GLY A 678 -14.80 5.37 -22.99
C GLY A 678 -14.50 4.37 -24.11
N GLY A 679 -13.52 3.50 -23.87
CA GLY A 679 -12.97 2.60 -24.89
C GLY A 679 -13.60 1.20 -24.92
N ASP A 680 -14.63 0.94 -24.11
CA ASP A 680 -15.18 -0.41 -23.97
C ASP A 680 -16.04 -0.80 -25.18
N THR A 681 -15.51 -1.69 -26.01
CA THR A 681 -16.18 -2.09 -27.27
C THR A 681 -17.42 -2.94 -27.02
N GLU A 682 -17.45 -3.73 -25.94
CA GLU A 682 -18.62 -4.55 -25.60
C GLU A 682 -19.81 -3.68 -25.21
N LEU A 683 -19.60 -2.67 -24.36
CA LEU A 683 -20.61 -1.69 -24.00
C LEU A 683 -21.09 -0.89 -25.21
N ILE A 684 -20.17 -0.39 -26.05
CA ILE A 684 -20.55 0.35 -27.27
C ILE A 684 -21.49 -0.49 -28.14
N ASN A 685 -21.17 -1.78 -28.33
CA ASN A 685 -22.00 -2.70 -29.10
C ASN A 685 -23.38 -2.92 -28.45
N ARG A 686 -23.46 -3.07 -27.13
CA ARG A 686 -24.74 -3.21 -26.40
C ARG A 686 -25.59 -1.94 -26.51
N LEU A 687 -25.00 -0.76 -26.29
CA LEU A 687 -25.71 0.52 -26.43
C LEU A 687 -26.25 0.72 -27.85
N ALA A 688 -25.50 0.34 -28.88
CA ALA A 688 -25.96 0.43 -30.27
C ALA A 688 -27.18 -0.46 -30.56
N VAL A 689 -27.36 -1.56 -29.81
CA VAL A 689 -28.52 -2.45 -29.91
C VAL A 689 -29.72 -1.90 -29.11
N TYR A 690 -29.47 -1.27 -27.97
CA TYR A 690 -30.53 -0.74 -27.08
C TYR A 690 -31.18 0.55 -27.62
N ASN A 691 -30.41 1.38 -28.32
CA ASN A 691 -30.84 2.71 -28.79
C ASN A 691 -31.48 2.69 -30.19
N VAL A 692 -32.54 1.90 -30.40
CA VAL A 692 -33.16 1.74 -31.74
C VAL A 692 -34.67 2.04 -31.73
N GLY A 693 -35.08 3.14 -32.35
CA GLY A 693 -36.48 3.45 -32.70
C GLY A 693 -37.25 4.29 -31.66
N GLU A 694 -38.59 4.16 -31.64
CA GLU A 694 -39.47 4.79 -30.64
C GLU A 694 -39.46 4.06 -29.28
N ASP A 695 -38.84 2.87 -29.22
CA ASP A 695 -38.66 2.01 -28.04
C ASP A 695 -37.26 2.19 -27.42
N ASP A 696 -36.72 3.43 -27.43
CA ASP A 696 -35.41 3.79 -26.87
C ASP A 696 -35.36 3.45 -25.38
N ALA A 697 -34.90 2.24 -25.09
CA ALA A 697 -34.95 1.64 -23.79
C ALA A 697 -33.53 1.67 -23.22
N THR A 698 -33.32 2.62 -22.31
CA THR A 698 -32.05 2.96 -21.68
C THR A 698 -31.75 2.05 -20.48
N TRP A 699 -32.79 1.50 -19.83
CA TRP A 699 -32.69 0.70 -18.61
C TRP A 699 -32.00 -0.66 -18.78
N GLN A 700 -31.86 -1.20 -20.00
CA GLN A 700 -31.29 -2.54 -20.23
C GLN A 700 -29.89 -2.69 -19.65
N THR A 701 -29.07 -1.64 -19.70
CA THR A 701 -27.71 -1.69 -19.13
C THR A 701 -27.74 -1.90 -17.62
N VAL A 702 -28.80 -1.46 -16.91
CA VAL A 702 -29.00 -1.75 -15.48
C VAL A 702 -29.41 -3.20 -15.26
N ARG A 703 -30.28 -3.73 -16.12
CA ARG A 703 -30.63 -5.16 -16.09
C ARG A 703 -29.41 -6.05 -16.33
N ASP A 704 -28.52 -5.64 -17.22
CA ASP A 704 -27.34 -6.43 -17.59
C ASP A 704 -26.43 -6.68 -16.38
N GLU A 705 -26.31 -5.74 -15.44
CA GLU A 705 -25.57 -5.99 -14.19
C GLU A 705 -26.18 -7.10 -13.36
N LEU A 706 -27.52 -7.10 -13.19
CA LEU A 706 -28.23 -8.16 -12.47
C LEU A 706 -28.02 -9.53 -13.13
N VAL A 707 -28.10 -9.61 -14.45
CA VAL A 707 -28.05 -10.89 -15.17
C VAL A 707 -26.62 -11.39 -15.37
N ALA A 708 -25.70 -10.51 -15.74
CA ALA A 708 -24.38 -10.91 -16.22
C ALA A 708 -23.27 -10.77 -15.17
N ASN A 709 -23.42 -9.92 -14.16
CA ASN A 709 -22.42 -9.76 -13.10
C ASN A 709 -22.90 -10.35 -11.77
N ILE A 710 -24.04 -9.90 -11.24
CA ILE A 710 -24.61 -10.47 -10.00
C ILE A 710 -24.99 -11.94 -10.22
N GLY A 711 -25.60 -12.25 -11.36
CA GLY A 711 -25.95 -13.60 -11.81
C GLY A 711 -24.81 -14.41 -12.44
N MET A 712 -23.57 -13.92 -12.37
CA MET A 712 -22.40 -14.59 -12.95
C MET A 712 -22.23 -16.00 -12.38
N ASN A 713 -21.94 -16.98 -13.25
CA ASN A 713 -21.74 -18.37 -12.85
C ASN A 713 -20.24 -18.69 -12.82
N VAL A 714 -19.72 -19.08 -11.66
CA VAL A 714 -18.28 -19.31 -11.46
C VAL A 714 -18.02 -20.71 -10.92
N SER A 715 -17.14 -21.44 -11.61
CA SER A 715 -16.60 -22.74 -11.19
C SER A 715 -15.18 -22.55 -10.70
N VAL A 716 -14.92 -22.75 -9.40
CA VAL A 716 -13.56 -22.69 -8.83
C VAL A 716 -12.94 -24.09 -8.86
N HIS A 717 -11.81 -24.22 -9.54
CA HIS A 717 -11.03 -25.46 -9.64
C HIS A 717 -9.96 -25.56 -8.54
N LEU A 718 -9.45 -24.40 -8.08
CA LEU A 718 -8.50 -24.28 -6.99
C LEU A 718 -8.75 -22.98 -6.19
N GLY A 719 -8.76 -23.08 -4.86
CA GLY A 719 -9.20 -22.03 -3.94
C GLY A 719 -10.65 -22.24 -3.47
N THR A 720 -11.17 -21.30 -2.68
CA THR A 720 -12.56 -21.32 -2.18
C THR A 720 -13.26 -20.01 -2.51
N LEU A 721 -14.43 -20.09 -3.17
CA LEU A 721 -15.29 -18.92 -3.42
C LEU A 721 -15.92 -18.44 -2.10
N LEU A 722 -15.63 -17.20 -1.71
CA LEU A 722 -16.20 -16.54 -0.54
C LEU A 722 -17.37 -15.62 -0.91
N ASN A 723 -17.26 -14.90 -2.03
CA ASN A 723 -18.31 -14.04 -2.57
C ASN A 723 -18.31 -14.06 -4.10
N ASN A 724 -19.49 -13.95 -4.71
CA ASN A 724 -19.65 -14.07 -6.16
C ASN A 724 -19.46 -12.75 -6.92
N TYR A 725 -19.89 -11.61 -6.36
CA TYR A 725 -19.71 -10.30 -6.98
C TYR A 725 -19.66 -9.17 -5.93
N PRO A 726 -18.54 -8.42 -5.79
CA PRO A 726 -17.20 -8.70 -6.33
C PRO A 726 -16.72 -10.13 -6.03
N LEU A 727 -15.90 -10.71 -6.91
CA LEU A 727 -15.38 -12.06 -6.66
C LEU A 727 -14.36 -12.03 -5.52
N GLU A 728 -14.66 -12.74 -4.45
CA GLU A 728 -13.73 -12.95 -3.35
C GLU A 728 -13.35 -14.43 -3.29
N ILE A 729 -12.07 -14.72 -3.39
CA ILE A 729 -11.52 -16.07 -3.36
C ILE A 729 -10.55 -16.18 -2.19
N GLN A 730 -10.70 -17.21 -1.37
CA GLN A 730 -9.64 -17.64 -0.48
C GLN A 730 -8.65 -18.48 -1.29
N PRO A 731 -7.39 -18.02 -1.46
CA PRO A 731 -6.38 -18.77 -2.20
C PRO A 731 -5.84 -19.96 -1.38
N VAL A 732 -5.16 -20.88 -2.06
CA VAL A 732 -4.38 -21.92 -1.40
C VAL A 732 -2.97 -21.40 -1.09
N SER A 733 -2.61 -21.34 0.18
CA SER A 733 -1.28 -20.92 0.66
C SER A 733 -0.19 -21.92 0.26
N GLY A 734 1.05 -21.44 0.07
CA GLY A 734 2.22 -22.26 -0.27
C GLY A 734 2.27 -22.83 -1.70
N ASN A 735 1.22 -22.65 -2.50
CA ASN A 735 1.16 -23.17 -3.87
C ASN A 735 1.66 -22.15 -4.91
N ARG A 736 2.23 -22.64 -6.03
CA ARG A 736 2.52 -21.78 -7.19
C ARG A 736 1.24 -21.15 -7.73
N VAL A 737 0.23 -21.98 -8.00
CA VAL A 737 -1.09 -21.51 -8.44
C VAL A 737 -1.92 -21.32 -7.19
N LEU A 738 -2.28 -20.07 -6.90
CA LEU A 738 -3.04 -19.70 -5.71
C LEU A 738 -4.53 -19.91 -5.90
N THR A 739 -5.01 -19.67 -7.12
CA THR A 739 -6.39 -19.96 -7.54
C THR A 739 -6.47 -20.27 -9.03
N ASP A 740 -7.44 -21.08 -9.40
CA ASP A 740 -7.84 -21.40 -10.76
C ASP A 740 -9.37 -21.45 -10.81
N LEU A 741 -9.99 -20.68 -11.72
CA LEU A 741 -11.44 -20.59 -11.85
C LEU A 741 -11.87 -20.40 -13.30
N THR A 742 -13.06 -20.88 -13.61
CA THR A 742 -13.79 -20.60 -14.86
C THR A 742 -15.00 -19.73 -14.55
N ILE A 743 -15.14 -18.64 -15.28
CA ILE A 743 -16.40 -17.90 -15.38
C ILE A 743 -17.18 -18.54 -16.53
N GLU A 744 -18.21 -19.31 -16.21
CA GLU A 744 -18.97 -20.11 -17.17
C GLU A 744 -19.85 -19.24 -18.06
N SER A 745 -20.37 -18.14 -17.50
CA SER A 745 -21.17 -17.14 -18.21
C SER A 745 -21.15 -15.82 -17.44
N GLY A 746 -21.18 -14.69 -18.17
CA GLY A 746 -21.23 -13.33 -17.61
C GLY A 746 -19.87 -12.64 -17.48
N GLY A 747 -19.77 -11.71 -16.52
CA GLY A 747 -18.58 -10.90 -16.24
C GLY A 747 -18.44 -9.69 -17.17
N ILE A 748 -19.49 -8.89 -17.37
CA ILE A 748 -19.44 -7.70 -18.24
C ILE A 748 -18.46 -6.64 -17.68
N GLY A 749 -17.76 -5.95 -18.58
CA GLY A 749 -16.75 -4.96 -18.20
C GLY A 749 -15.51 -5.62 -17.59
N HIS A 750 -15.02 -5.06 -16.48
CA HIS A 750 -13.96 -5.69 -15.69
C HIS A 750 -14.55 -6.34 -14.44
N VAL A 751 -14.15 -7.58 -14.19
CA VAL A 751 -14.53 -8.34 -13.00
C VAL A 751 -13.51 -8.07 -11.89
N PRO A 752 -13.92 -7.48 -10.76
CA PRO A 752 -13.06 -7.32 -9.59
C PRO A 752 -12.83 -8.69 -8.93
N ILE A 753 -11.57 -9.06 -8.73
CA ILE A 753 -11.17 -10.31 -8.05
C ILE A 753 -10.29 -9.96 -6.86
N ILE A 754 -10.69 -10.39 -5.68
CA ILE A 754 -9.96 -10.21 -4.43
C ILE A 754 -9.50 -11.58 -3.91
N LEU A 755 -8.20 -11.78 -3.77
CA LEU A 755 -7.64 -12.89 -3.00
C LEU A 755 -7.62 -12.48 -1.52
N LYS A 756 -8.38 -13.18 -0.68
CA LYS A 756 -8.51 -12.88 0.75
C LYS A 756 -7.55 -13.73 1.58
N GLY A 757 -6.63 -13.09 2.30
CA GLY A 757 -5.70 -13.75 3.20
C GLY A 757 -4.66 -14.64 2.51
N ALA A 758 -4.10 -14.19 1.39
CA ALA A 758 -2.96 -14.84 0.74
C ALA A 758 -1.68 -14.68 1.56
N ASP A 759 -0.63 -15.44 1.24
CA ASP A 759 0.69 -15.23 1.83
C ASP A 759 1.19 -13.82 1.46
N ALA A 760 1.86 -13.15 2.41
CA ALA A 760 2.37 -11.80 2.18
C ALA A 760 3.65 -11.80 1.35
N GLY A 761 3.89 -10.71 0.62
CA GLY A 761 5.14 -10.50 -0.12
C GLY A 761 5.23 -11.24 -1.46
N LEU A 762 4.14 -11.85 -1.93
CA LEU A 762 4.09 -12.50 -3.24
C LEU A 762 4.09 -11.46 -4.37
N GLY A 763 4.83 -11.74 -5.45
CA GLY A 763 4.68 -11.10 -6.76
C GLY A 763 3.78 -11.98 -7.63
N LEU A 764 2.66 -11.44 -8.12
CA LEU A 764 1.59 -12.25 -8.71
C LEU A 764 1.45 -12.03 -10.22
N LYS A 765 1.22 -13.13 -10.96
CA LYS A 765 0.84 -13.12 -12.38
C LYS A 765 -0.57 -13.67 -12.54
N VAL A 766 -1.36 -13.08 -13.44
CA VAL A 766 -2.65 -13.62 -13.87
C VAL A 766 -2.49 -14.22 -15.26
N GLN A 767 -2.94 -15.46 -15.42
CA GLN A 767 -2.94 -16.18 -16.68
C GLN A 767 -4.34 -16.54 -17.11
N ARG A 768 -4.55 -16.60 -18.41
CA ARG A 768 -5.76 -17.06 -19.07
C ARG A 768 -5.51 -18.37 -19.80
N TYR A 769 -6.50 -19.26 -19.78
CA TYR A 769 -6.45 -20.46 -20.59
C TYR A 769 -6.94 -20.16 -22.01
N SER A 770 -6.07 -20.33 -23.00
CA SER A 770 -6.38 -20.07 -24.41
C SER A 770 -5.74 -21.12 -25.31
N SER A 771 -6.52 -21.68 -26.23
CA SER A 771 -6.03 -22.65 -27.24
C SER A 771 -5.27 -23.86 -26.67
N GLY A 772 -5.65 -24.32 -25.47
CA GLY A 772 -5.05 -25.49 -24.82
C GLY A 772 -3.87 -25.16 -23.90
N THR A 773 -3.41 -23.90 -23.85
CA THR A 773 -2.26 -23.47 -23.05
C THR A 773 -2.62 -22.31 -22.13
N TRP A 774 -1.85 -22.13 -21.06
CA TRP A 774 -1.92 -20.95 -20.23
C TRP A 774 -1.05 -19.85 -20.83
N VAL A 775 -1.61 -18.65 -20.96
CA VAL A 775 -0.93 -17.46 -21.41
C VAL A 775 -1.14 -16.34 -20.42
N ASP A 776 -0.14 -15.51 -20.26
CA ASP A 776 -0.22 -14.28 -19.49
C ASP A 776 -1.37 -13.40 -19.99
N ILE A 777 -2.12 -12.79 -19.06
CA ILE A 777 -3.29 -11.99 -19.41
C ILE A 777 -2.88 -10.81 -20.30
N GLU A 778 -3.67 -10.55 -21.34
CA GLU A 778 -3.38 -9.47 -22.28
C GLU A 778 -3.61 -8.08 -21.67
N SER A 779 -3.04 -7.05 -22.30
CA SER A 779 -3.33 -5.63 -22.04
C SER A 779 -2.89 -5.09 -20.67
N VAL A 780 -2.14 -5.87 -19.88
CA VAL A 780 -1.52 -5.42 -18.62
C VAL A 780 0.00 -5.59 -18.67
N ASP A 781 0.71 -4.78 -17.89
CA ASP A 781 2.16 -4.91 -17.73
C ASP A 781 2.47 -5.80 -16.52
N ILE A 782 2.70 -7.08 -16.84
CA ILE A 782 2.96 -8.14 -15.87
C ILE A 782 4.38 -8.08 -15.33
N GLU A 783 5.36 -7.65 -16.13
CA GLU A 783 6.77 -7.68 -15.73
C GLU A 783 7.09 -6.64 -14.65
N ASN A 784 6.32 -5.54 -14.59
CA ASN A 784 6.52 -4.50 -13.58
C ASN A 784 5.48 -4.53 -12.44
N ASP A 785 4.59 -5.52 -12.36
CA ASP A 785 3.52 -5.59 -11.35
C ASP A 785 2.62 -4.32 -11.29
N THR A 786 2.27 -3.73 -12.44
CA THR A 786 1.51 -2.45 -12.50
C THR A 786 0.03 -2.62 -12.84
N TYR A 787 -0.61 -3.66 -12.31
CA TYR A 787 -2.01 -3.98 -12.63
C TYR A 787 -2.86 -4.51 -11.47
N TYR A 788 -2.25 -4.74 -10.30
CA TYR A 788 -2.93 -5.15 -9.07
C TYR A 788 -2.45 -4.33 -7.88
N GLN A 789 -3.23 -4.37 -6.80
CA GLN A 789 -2.88 -3.74 -5.53
C GLN A 789 -2.90 -4.78 -4.41
N ALA A 790 -2.35 -4.42 -3.25
CA ALA A 790 -2.40 -5.26 -2.07
C ALA A 790 -2.63 -4.44 -0.81
N VAL A 791 -3.17 -5.09 0.23
CA VAL A 791 -3.26 -4.57 1.60
C VAL A 791 -2.84 -5.65 2.58
N GLN A 792 -1.93 -5.30 3.50
CA GLN A 792 -1.49 -6.20 4.55
C GLN A 792 -2.55 -6.30 5.66
N ASN A 793 -2.93 -7.53 6.01
CA ASN A 793 -3.85 -7.82 7.11
C ASN A 793 -3.09 -7.89 8.44
N THR A 794 -3.81 -7.73 9.55
CA THR A 794 -3.24 -7.72 10.90
C THR A 794 -2.62 -9.05 11.32
N ASN A 795 -3.18 -10.16 10.83
CA ASN A 795 -2.65 -11.51 11.02
C ASN A 795 -1.40 -11.83 10.19
N GLY A 796 -0.82 -10.84 9.48
CA GLY A 796 0.37 -11.00 8.64
C GLY A 796 0.11 -11.52 7.23
N THR A 797 -1.13 -11.89 6.89
CA THR A 797 -1.53 -12.24 5.51
C THR A 797 -1.73 -10.98 4.65
N MET A 798 -2.01 -11.15 3.36
CA MET A 798 -2.23 -10.05 2.43
C MET A 798 -3.47 -10.28 1.57
N ASP A 799 -4.27 -9.23 1.39
CA ASP A 799 -5.34 -9.22 0.41
C ASP A 799 -4.83 -8.63 -0.90
N TYR A 800 -5.00 -9.35 -2.02
CA TYR A 800 -4.60 -8.88 -3.35
C TYR A 800 -5.82 -8.61 -4.21
N THR A 801 -5.87 -7.45 -4.87
CA THR A 801 -7.04 -7.03 -5.65
C THR A 801 -6.66 -6.77 -7.10
N PHE A 802 -7.41 -7.40 -8.01
CA PHE A 802 -7.29 -7.31 -9.46
C PHE A 802 -8.58 -6.76 -10.06
N SER A 803 -8.47 -6.15 -11.24
CA SER A 803 -9.61 -5.82 -12.10
C SER A 803 -9.37 -6.47 -13.46
N ILE A 804 -10.12 -7.53 -13.76
CA ILE A 804 -9.83 -8.44 -14.87
C ILE A 804 -10.89 -8.30 -15.98
N PRO A 805 -10.52 -7.86 -17.21
CA PRO A 805 -11.47 -7.78 -18.32
C PRO A 805 -11.81 -9.17 -18.86
N ARG A 806 -12.95 -9.27 -19.55
CA ARG A 806 -13.24 -10.42 -20.43
C ARG A 806 -12.20 -10.60 -21.54
N PRO A 807 -12.12 -11.79 -22.17
CA PRO A 807 -11.25 -12.01 -23.31
C PRO A 807 -11.49 -11.04 -24.46
N SER A 808 -10.39 -10.45 -24.93
CA SER A 808 -10.44 -9.52 -26.06
C SER A 808 -11.11 -10.16 -27.28
N GLY A 809 -12.15 -9.50 -27.80
CA GLY A 809 -12.93 -9.95 -28.95
C GLY A 809 -14.02 -10.99 -28.66
N GLU A 810 -14.17 -11.45 -27.42
CA GLU A 810 -15.23 -12.38 -27.03
C GLU A 810 -16.47 -11.65 -26.48
N HIS A 811 -17.49 -11.50 -27.31
CA HIS A 811 -18.72 -10.76 -26.99
C HIS A 811 -19.91 -11.65 -26.60
N ASN A 812 -19.76 -12.98 -26.68
CA ASN A 812 -20.81 -13.90 -26.24
C ASN A 812 -20.75 -14.07 -24.71
N LEU A 813 -21.74 -13.55 -24.00
CA LEU A 813 -21.80 -13.64 -22.53
C LEU A 813 -21.93 -15.09 -22.03
N ASP A 814 -22.38 -16.02 -22.87
CA ASP A 814 -22.46 -17.45 -22.54
C ASP A 814 -21.16 -18.22 -22.86
N ALA A 815 -20.13 -17.55 -23.39
CA ALA A 815 -18.83 -18.18 -23.64
C ALA A 815 -18.02 -18.26 -22.33
N PRO A 816 -17.60 -19.46 -21.88
CA PRO A 816 -16.83 -19.61 -20.67
C PRO A 816 -15.40 -19.10 -20.87
N TRP A 817 -14.82 -18.51 -19.83
CA TRP A 817 -13.43 -18.09 -19.84
C TRP A 817 -12.75 -18.41 -18.50
N ARG A 818 -11.55 -18.98 -18.59
CA ARG A 818 -10.83 -19.53 -17.43
C ARG A 818 -9.56 -18.74 -17.17
N ILE A 819 -9.31 -18.45 -15.90
CA ILE A 819 -8.12 -17.75 -15.43
C ILE A 819 -7.49 -18.48 -14.24
N ARG A 820 -6.22 -18.22 -14.00
CA ARG A 820 -5.52 -18.60 -12.78
C ARG A 820 -4.63 -17.46 -12.29
N ILE A 821 -4.44 -17.38 -10.98
CA ILE A 821 -3.50 -16.44 -10.37
C ILE A 821 -2.38 -17.25 -9.73
N LEU A 822 -1.14 -16.91 -10.08
CA LEU A 822 0.04 -17.63 -9.65
C LEU A 822 1.09 -16.71 -9.06
N TYR A 823 1.91 -17.29 -8.19
CA TYR A 823 3.13 -16.70 -7.68
C TYR A 823 4.24 -16.76 -8.75
N ALA A 824 4.87 -15.61 -8.99
CA ALA A 824 5.81 -15.41 -10.08
C ALA A 824 7.22 -15.98 -9.81
N GLN A 825 7.68 -15.97 -8.54
CA GLN A 825 9.07 -16.30 -8.17
C GLN A 825 9.12 -16.92 -6.77
N PHE A 826 9.45 -18.20 -6.62
CA PHE A 826 9.65 -18.81 -5.30
C PHE A 826 10.86 -18.25 -4.55
N THR A 827 10.87 -18.49 -3.24
CA THR A 827 12.00 -18.14 -2.37
C THR A 827 13.29 -18.71 -2.94
N ARG A 828 14.30 -17.87 -3.07
CA ARG A 828 15.64 -18.27 -3.48
C ARG A 828 16.49 -18.43 -2.23
N LEU A 829 17.12 -19.59 -2.06
CA LEU A 829 18.05 -19.83 -0.96
C LEU A 829 19.47 -19.48 -1.41
N ASP A 830 19.84 -18.21 -1.27
CA ASP A 830 21.22 -17.78 -1.48
C ASP A 830 22.16 -18.54 -0.53
N THR A 831 23.38 -18.80 -0.98
CA THR A 831 24.35 -19.42 -0.09
C THR A 831 24.64 -18.49 1.09
N PRO A 832 24.95 -19.03 2.29
CA PRO A 832 25.33 -18.20 3.42
C PRO A 832 26.49 -17.25 3.05
N PRO A 833 26.42 -15.95 3.41
CA PRO A 833 27.51 -15.01 3.18
C PRO A 833 28.80 -15.52 3.81
N GLN A 834 29.85 -15.61 2.99
CA GLN A 834 31.21 -15.88 3.44
C GLN A 834 31.96 -14.56 3.49
N GLU A 835 32.56 -14.24 4.64
CA GLU A 835 33.49 -13.10 4.71
C GLU A 835 34.61 -13.36 3.70
N ALA A 836 34.75 -12.46 2.72
CA ALA A 836 35.77 -12.55 1.68
C ALA A 836 37.04 -11.81 2.12
N HIS A 837 36.87 -10.63 2.73
CA HIS A 837 37.96 -9.80 3.23
C HIS A 837 37.51 -8.87 4.37
N ASN A 838 38.38 -8.63 5.35
CA ASN A 838 38.11 -7.74 6.48
C ASN A 838 39.30 -6.81 6.74
N PHE A 839 39.04 -5.52 6.90
CA PHE A 839 40.07 -4.49 7.06
C PHE A 839 40.36 -4.09 8.51
N SER A 840 39.77 -4.75 9.50
CA SER A 840 39.93 -4.43 10.94
C SER A 840 41.38 -4.45 11.43
N GLY A 841 42.27 -5.20 10.78
CA GLY A 841 43.70 -5.26 11.08
C GLY A 841 44.59 -4.29 10.30
N ALA A 842 44.03 -3.46 9.41
CA ALA A 842 44.83 -2.60 8.53
C ALA A 842 45.52 -1.47 9.32
N ASP A 843 46.80 -1.23 9.03
CA ASP A 843 47.59 -0.18 9.66
C ASP A 843 48.58 0.43 8.66
N GLY A 844 48.74 1.76 8.73
CA GLY A 844 49.62 2.52 7.85
C GLY A 844 49.06 2.81 6.45
N THR A 845 49.68 3.80 5.79
CA THR A 845 49.40 4.17 4.40
C THR A 845 50.70 4.34 3.64
N GLU A 846 50.75 3.87 2.41
CA GLU A 846 51.80 4.21 1.46
C GLU A 846 51.46 5.52 0.74
N THR A 847 52.48 6.24 0.27
CA THR A 847 52.30 7.56 -0.33
C THR A 847 52.81 7.56 -1.77
N ASP A 848 51.89 7.61 -2.72
CA ASP A 848 52.16 7.72 -4.16
C ASP A 848 51.06 8.57 -4.83
N GLY A 849 51.30 9.10 -6.03
CA GLY A 849 50.30 9.87 -6.78
C GLY A 849 49.15 9.03 -7.33
N TYR A 850 49.37 7.72 -7.46
CA TYR A 850 48.45 6.77 -8.06
C TYR A 850 48.43 5.47 -7.26
N LEU A 851 47.28 4.80 -7.22
CA LEU A 851 47.21 3.39 -6.87
C LEU A 851 47.69 2.59 -8.08
N GLN A 852 48.69 1.74 -7.91
CA GLN A 852 49.25 0.91 -8.97
C GLN A 852 48.77 -0.54 -8.85
N LEU A 853 48.72 -1.23 -9.98
CA LEU A 853 48.39 -2.65 -10.04
C LEU A 853 49.34 -3.44 -9.14
N GLY A 854 48.78 -4.17 -8.17
CA GLY A 854 49.50 -4.95 -7.17
C GLY A 854 49.66 -4.28 -5.81
N ASP A 855 49.21 -3.04 -5.63
CA ASP A 855 49.23 -2.36 -4.33
C ASP A 855 48.19 -2.95 -3.37
N THR A 856 48.64 -3.85 -2.50
CA THR A 856 47.77 -4.53 -1.51
C THR A 856 47.59 -3.75 -0.21
N GLY A 857 48.41 -2.72 0.03
CA GLY A 857 48.27 -1.75 1.12
C GLY A 857 47.31 -0.61 0.78
N PHE A 858 46.96 0.20 1.78
CA PHE A 858 46.25 1.46 1.52
C PHE A 858 47.23 2.51 0.99
N VAL A 859 46.96 3.06 -0.19
CA VAL A 859 47.80 4.07 -0.85
C VAL A 859 47.06 5.40 -0.93
N LYS A 860 47.74 6.49 -0.59
CA LYS A 860 47.20 7.85 -0.66
C LYS A 860 48.09 8.79 -1.46
N GLY A 861 47.50 9.87 -1.99
CA GLY A 861 48.21 10.95 -2.65
C GLY A 861 49.32 11.59 -1.79
N TRP A 862 50.37 12.14 -2.42
CA TRP A 862 51.51 12.80 -1.73
C TRP A 862 51.11 13.81 -0.66
N ASN A 863 50.09 14.61 -0.94
CA ASN A 863 49.62 15.65 -0.03
C ASN A 863 48.40 15.22 0.78
N SER A 864 47.87 14.01 0.57
CA SER A 864 46.62 13.56 1.17
C SER A 864 46.76 13.32 2.67
N GLY A 865 45.76 13.77 3.43
CA GLY A 865 45.66 13.68 4.88
C GLY A 865 45.09 12.37 5.41
N TRP A 866 44.84 11.37 4.55
CA TRP A 866 44.37 10.06 4.98
C TRP A 866 45.41 9.35 5.88
N THR A 867 44.91 8.70 6.91
CA THR A 867 45.65 7.80 7.79
C THR A 867 44.86 6.52 7.98
N VAL A 868 45.55 5.42 8.25
CA VAL A 868 44.93 4.14 8.62
C VAL A 868 45.60 3.64 9.89
N THR A 869 44.81 3.38 10.92
CA THR A 869 45.31 2.89 12.22
C THR A 869 44.30 1.96 12.86
N GLY A 870 44.69 0.70 13.09
CA GLY A 870 43.82 -0.29 13.73
C GLY A 870 42.49 -0.51 13.00
N GLY A 871 42.53 -0.53 11.66
CA GLY A 871 41.35 -0.67 10.80
C GLY A 871 40.48 0.59 10.67
N ILE A 872 40.88 1.70 11.29
CA ILE A 872 40.20 2.99 11.17
C ILE A 872 40.91 3.84 10.12
N LEU A 873 40.22 4.14 9.02
CA LEU A 873 40.64 5.05 7.97
C LEU A 873 40.14 6.45 8.35
N SER A 874 41.00 7.46 8.39
CA SER A 874 40.57 8.83 8.76
C SER A 874 41.25 9.91 7.94
N ASN A 875 40.55 11.01 7.68
CA ASN A 875 41.14 12.24 7.15
C ASN A 875 40.52 13.44 7.89
N ASN A 876 41.33 14.17 8.65
CA ASN A 876 40.87 15.28 9.49
C ASN A 876 41.26 16.67 8.93
N SER A 877 41.74 16.73 7.68
CA SER A 877 42.10 18.01 7.05
C SER A 877 40.84 18.86 6.83
N SER A 878 40.94 20.18 7.00
CA SER A 878 39.86 21.11 6.64
C SER A 878 40.06 21.78 5.27
N ASN A 879 41.11 21.39 4.55
CA ASN A 879 41.44 22.02 3.28
C ASN A 879 40.58 21.44 2.16
N ASN A 880 39.82 22.27 1.45
CA ASN A 880 39.19 21.94 0.18
C ASN A 880 40.26 21.93 -0.93
N ASN A 881 41.15 20.94 -0.85
CA ASN A 881 42.17 20.63 -1.84
C ASN A 881 42.55 19.14 -1.71
N ASN A 882 43.55 18.66 -2.47
CA ASN A 882 43.98 17.25 -2.43
C ASN A 882 44.50 16.76 -1.06
N THR A 883 44.77 17.64 -0.10
CA THR A 883 45.05 17.25 1.29
C THR A 883 43.79 16.80 2.01
N GLY A 884 42.69 17.53 1.86
CA GLY A 884 41.40 17.11 2.41
C GLY A 884 40.69 16.08 1.53
N GLU A 885 40.67 16.25 0.22
CA GLU A 885 39.78 15.50 -0.67
C GLU A 885 40.46 14.36 -1.43
N GLY A 886 41.80 14.36 -1.46
CA GLY A 886 42.58 13.36 -2.19
C GLY A 886 42.20 11.94 -1.79
N ALA A 887 41.97 11.09 -2.77
CA ALA A 887 41.46 9.75 -2.53
C ALA A 887 42.50 8.82 -1.84
N LEU A 888 41.97 7.77 -1.21
CA LEU A 888 42.70 6.65 -0.62
C LEU A 888 42.26 5.39 -1.36
N GLY A 889 43.20 4.64 -1.92
CA GLY A 889 42.92 3.45 -2.70
C GLY A 889 43.51 2.21 -2.07
N ARG A 890 42.90 1.05 -2.35
CA ARG A 890 43.48 -0.26 -2.04
C ARG A 890 43.03 -1.28 -3.07
N MET A 891 43.96 -2.13 -3.50
CA MET A 891 43.65 -3.29 -4.33
C MET A 891 43.58 -4.56 -3.49
N ILE A 892 42.74 -5.48 -3.93
CA ILE A 892 42.56 -6.78 -3.32
C ILE A 892 42.60 -7.81 -4.45
N PRO A 893 43.65 -8.64 -4.54
CA PRO A 893 43.68 -9.75 -5.49
C PRO A 893 42.55 -10.71 -5.17
N VAL A 894 41.74 -11.05 -6.17
CA VAL A 894 40.59 -11.94 -5.99
C VAL A 894 41.03 -13.35 -5.59
N ASP A 895 42.20 -13.80 -6.05
CA ASP A 895 42.80 -15.08 -5.69
C ASP A 895 43.35 -15.13 -4.25
N GLU A 896 43.53 -13.98 -3.60
CA GLU A 896 43.92 -13.87 -2.19
C GLU A 896 42.72 -13.72 -1.22
N LEU A 897 41.49 -13.61 -1.74
CA LEU A 897 40.29 -13.56 -0.90
C LEU A 897 40.05 -14.92 -0.23
N SER A 898 39.55 -14.87 1.01
CA SER A 898 39.17 -16.08 1.73
C SER A 898 37.93 -16.78 1.15
N ALA A 899 37.12 -16.03 0.39
CA ALA A 899 36.05 -16.53 -0.47
C ALA A 899 36.03 -15.68 -1.75
N ASN A 900 36.14 -16.33 -2.92
CA ASN A 900 36.27 -15.66 -4.22
C ASN A 900 35.30 -16.18 -5.29
N GLU A 901 34.46 -17.14 -4.95
CA GLU A 901 33.39 -17.63 -5.82
C GLU A 901 32.04 -17.14 -5.30
N GLY A 902 31.30 -16.46 -6.17
CA GLY A 902 29.95 -15.97 -5.89
C GLY A 902 29.61 -14.72 -6.71
N ASN A 903 28.34 -14.37 -6.75
CA ASN A 903 27.79 -13.33 -7.62
C ASN A 903 26.93 -12.30 -6.87
N LEU A 904 26.93 -12.38 -5.54
CA LEU A 904 26.41 -11.37 -4.63
C LEU A 904 27.57 -10.89 -3.77
N LEU A 905 28.02 -9.65 -3.97
CA LEU A 905 29.13 -9.05 -3.22
C LEU A 905 28.58 -8.00 -2.26
N THR A 906 28.82 -8.16 -0.97
CA THR A 906 28.31 -7.25 0.07
C THR A 906 29.44 -6.40 0.65
N LEU A 907 29.27 -5.08 0.67
CA LEU A 907 30.14 -4.12 1.34
C LEU A 907 29.47 -3.61 2.62
N SER A 908 30.16 -3.77 3.75
CA SER A 908 29.72 -3.22 5.04
C SER A 908 30.83 -2.42 5.70
N PHE A 909 30.48 -1.31 6.38
CA PHE A 909 31.42 -0.52 7.18
C PHE A 909 30.70 0.44 8.13
N ASP A 910 31.40 0.91 9.15
CA ASP A 910 30.96 2.01 9.99
C ASP A 910 31.64 3.32 9.58
N TYR A 911 30.94 4.44 9.62
CA TYR A 911 31.48 5.75 9.24
C TYR A 911 31.06 6.88 10.17
N HIS A 912 31.85 7.95 10.17
CA HIS A 912 31.64 9.18 10.92
C HIS A 912 32.08 10.38 10.06
N LEU A 913 31.22 11.39 9.94
CA LEU A 913 31.51 12.68 9.29
C LEU A 913 31.35 13.81 10.31
N ASN A 914 32.32 14.71 10.36
CA ASN A 914 32.35 15.81 11.32
C ASN A 914 31.45 17.00 10.88
N ASP A 915 31.18 17.13 9.58
CA ASP A 915 30.41 18.24 9.01
C ASP A 915 29.35 17.72 8.01
N PRO A 916 28.06 18.11 8.14
CA PRO A 916 27.00 17.66 7.25
C PRO A 916 27.11 18.16 5.80
N ALA A 917 27.94 19.18 5.54
CA ALA A 917 28.24 19.62 4.17
C ALA A 917 29.34 18.78 3.50
N GLU A 918 29.98 17.87 4.25
CA GLU A 918 30.97 16.92 3.73
C GLU A 918 30.26 15.68 3.17
N VAL A 919 30.77 15.17 2.05
CA VAL A 919 30.26 13.94 1.41
C VAL A 919 31.38 12.91 1.33
N LEU A 920 31.11 11.69 1.80
CA LEU A 920 31.99 10.54 1.66
C LEU A 920 31.55 9.70 0.46
N TYR A 921 32.49 9.41 -0.43
CA TYR A 921 32.28 8.57 -1.60
C TYR A 921 33.13 7.31 -1.49
N LEU A 922 32.50 6.15 -1.67
CA LEU A 922 33.21 4.89 -1.87
C LEU A 922 33.01 4.42 -3.30
N HIS A 923 34.12 4.25 -3.98
CA HIS A 923 34.23 3.68 -5.30
C HIS A 923 34.60 2.21 -5.14
N LEU A 924 33.86 1.33 -5.81
CA LEU A 924 34.07 -0.10 -5.74
C LEU A 924 34.07 -0.67 -7.16
N TRP A 925 35.24 -1.18 -7.56
CA TRP A 925 35.48 -1.67 -8.92
C TRP A 925 35.97 -3.11 -8.91
N VAL A 926 35.77 -3.77 -10.04
CA VAL A 926 36.34 -5.08 -10.36
C VAL A 926 37.11 -5.00 -11.67
N LEU A 927 38.28 -5.65 -11.72
CA LEU A 927 39.23 -5.54 -12.83
C LEU A 927 39.46 -6.89 -13.50
N ILE A 928 39.66 -6.88 -14.82
CA ILE A 928 40.09 -8.02 -15.64
C ILE A 928 41.35 -7.62 -16.42
N GLY A 929 42.41 -8.41 -16.30
CA GLY A 929 43.69 -8.22 -16.98
C GLY A 929 44.89 -8.22 -16.02
N GLN A 930 46.04 -8.69 -16.53
CA GLN A 930 47.31 -8.75 -15.79
C GLN A 930 48.44 -8.15 -16.61
N GLU A 931 49.20 -7.21 -16.02
CA GLU A 931 50.41 -6.63 -16.60
C GLU A 931 51.47 -6.41 -15.52
N THR A 932 52.70 -6.06 -15.92
CA THR A 932 53.82 -5.85 -15.00
C THR A 932 53.57 -4.73 -13.98
N ASN A 933 54.02 -4.92 -12.73
CA ASN A 933 54.06 -3.91 -11.67
C ASN A 933 54.47 -2.54 -12.22
N SER A 934 53.64 -1.50 -12.00
CA SER A 934 53.75 -0.07 -12.44
C SER A 934 52.57 0.48 -13.26
N THR A 935 51.50 -0.30 -13.50
CA THR A 935 50.31 0.23 -14.17
C THR A 935 49.46 1.05 -13.20
N ASN A 936 49.25 2.34 -13.48
CA ASN A 936 48.38 3.19 -12.68
C ASN A 936 46.91 2.79 -12.86
N ILE A 937 46.22 2.54 -11.75
CA ILE A 937 44.81 2.16 -11.68
C ILE A 937 43.96 3.35 -11.26
N MET A 938 44.27 4.01 -10.14
CA MET A 938 43.44 5.08 -9.58
C MET A 938 44.28 6.33 -9.34
N ASN A 939 43.81 7.48 -9.82
CA ASN A 939 44.41 8.76 -9.46
C ASN A 939 44.02 9.15 -8.01
N LEU A 940 45.01 9.17 -7.11
CA LEU A 940 44.81 9.46 -5.68
C LEU A 940 44.88 10.96 -5.36
N GLY A 941 45.21 11.79 -6.34
CA GLY A 941 45.15 13.25 -6.25
C GLY A 941 43.80 13.85 -6.64
N ALA A 942 42.83 13.01 -7.06
CA ALA A 942 41.49 13.45 -7.45
C ALA A 942 40.75 14.11 -6.27
N GLN A 943 39.91 15.10 -6.59
CA GLN A 943 39.21 15.97 -5.65
C GLN A 943 37.70 15.89 -5.85
N ASN A 944 36.91 16.55 -5.00
CA ASN A 944 35.45 16.61 -5.10
C ASN A 944 34.79 15.23 -5.19
N GLY A 945 35.21 14.29 -4.34
CA GLY A 945 34.66 12.93 -4.32
C GLY A 945 35.01 12.05 -5.52
N ASN A 946 35.79 12.56 -6.47
CA ASN A 946 36.13 11.79 -7.66
C ASN A 946 37.27 10.79 -7.39
N ALA A 947 37.24 9.68 -8.14
CA ALA A 947 38.33 8.73 -8.28
C ALA A 947 38.42 8.38 -9.76
N TRP A 948 39.55 8.64 -10.41
CA TRP A 948 39.64 8.49 -11.88
C TRP A 948 40.49 7.27 -12.23
N TYR A 949 39.94 6.42 -13.11
CA TYR A 949 40.72 5.39 -13.78
C TYR A 949 41.65 6.03 -14.81
N THR A 950 42.94 5.68 -14.78
CA THR A 950 43.94 6.32 -15.66
C THR A 950 44.13 5.64 -17.01
N GLY A 951 43.40 4.55 -17.27
CA GLY A 951 43.39 3.84 -18.56
C GLY A 951 44.65 3.03 -18.84
N SER A 952 44.47 1.72 -19.06
CA SER A 952 45.47 0.83 -19.67
C SER A 952 44.83 0.03 -20.80
N ASN A 953 45.57 -0.21 -21.88
CA ASN A 953 45.07 -1.01 -23.02
C ASN A 953 44.86 -2.49 -22.68
N ASN A 954 45.36 -2.95 -21.52
CA ASN A 954 45.43 -4.37 -21.15
C ASN A 954 44.68 -4.68 -19.85
N ILE A 955 43.98 -3.70 -19.25
CA ILE A 955 43.16 -3.87 -18.03
C ILE A 955 41.79 -3.25 -18.29
N SER A 956 40.74 -4.04 -18.08
CA SER A 956 39.35 -3.59 -18.10
C SER A 956 38.85 -3.39 -16.68
N MET A 957 38.18 -2.28 -16.41
CA MET A 957 37.62 -1.94 -15.10
C MET A 957 36.11 -1.78 -15.23
N PHE A 958 35.35 -2.32 -14.27
CA PHE A 958 33.90 -2.25 -14.25
C PHE A 958 33.39 -1.81 -12.89
N HIS A 959 32.31 -1.03 -12.87
CA HIS A 959 31.63 -0.68 -11.63
C HIS A 959 30.76 -1.81 -11.14
N LEU A 960 30.78 -2.05 -9.84
CA LEU A 960 29.90 -3.04 -9.22
C LEU A 960 28.43 -2.61 -9.18
N THR A 961 28.12 -1.33 -9.39
CA THR A 961 26.74 -0.81 -9.38
C THR A 961 25.95 -1.09 -10.64
N ASP A 962 26.60 -1.08 -11.82
CA ASP A 962 25.92 -1.17 -13.12
C ASP A 962 26.66 -2.04 -14.15
N GLY A 963 27.87 -2.53 -13.83
CA GLY A 963 28.67 -3.37 -14.72
C GLY A 963 29.25 -2.65 -15.94
N VAL A 964 29.22 -1.31 -15.97
CA VAL A 964 29.68 -0.49 -17.09
C VAL A 964 31.16 -0.14 -16.92
N SER A 965 31.88 -0.02 -18.05
CA SER A 965 33.27 0.43 -18.13
C SER A 965 33.30 1.87 -18.68
N THR A 966 33.35 2.87 -17.80
CA THR A 966 33.42 4.30 -18.17
C THR A 966 34.46 5.08 -17.36
N ASP A 967 34.74 6.33 -17.76
CA ASP A 967 35.60 7.25 -17.02
C ASP A 967 34.87 7.85 -15.81
N ASP A 968 35.51 7.80 -14.64
CA ASP A 968 34.82 7.96 -13.36
C ASP A 968 34.82 9.38 -12.79
N ASN A 969 33.65 9.72 -12.25
CA ASN A 969 33.38 10.92 -11.47
C ASN A 969 32.57 10.53 -10.22
N ALA A 970 32.37 11.48 -9.30
CA ALA A 970 31.64 11.25 -8.04
C ALA A 970 30.24 10.63 -8.20
N ARG A 971 29.58 10.78 -9.36
CA ARG A 971 28.26 10.21 -9.64
C ARG A 971 28.28 8.70 -9.89
N ALA A 972 29.45 8.14 -10.19
CA ALA A 972 29.65 6.71 -10.40
C ALA A 972 30.09 5.96 -9.13
N ALA A 973 30.16 6.66 -7.98
CA ALA A 973 30.52 6.03 -6.72
C ALA A 973 29.50 4.95 -6.34
N ALA A 974 30.00 3.81 -5.87
CA ALA A 974 29.16 2.71 -5.37
C ALA A 974 28.38 3.12 -4.11
N VAL A 975 28.94 4.07 -3.35
CA VAL A 975 28.33 4.66 -2.18
C VAL A 975 28.58 6.16 -2.17
N SER A 976 27.55 6.95 -1.86
CA SER A 976 27.64 8.38 -1.57
C SER A 976 26.87 8.66 -0.28
N LEU A 977 27.58 9.10 0.75
CA LEU A 977 27.04 9.31 2.09
C LEU A 977 27.25 10.74 2.52
N THR A 978 26.15 11.41 2.88
CA THR A 978 26.14 12.65 3.63
C THR A 978 25.78 12.33 5.09
N GLY A 979 26.12 13.16 6.07
CA GLY A 979 25.79 12.79 7.45
C GLY A 979 26.24 13.74 8.55
N THR A 980 25.50 13.70 9.67
CA THR A 980 25.68 14.52 10.88
C THR A 980 26.40 13.73 12.02
N ARG A 981 26.66 14.37 13.17
CA ARG A 981 27.50 13.88 14.28
C ARG A 981 27.13 12.47 14.79
N GLY A 982 28.07 11.52 14.71
CA GLY A 982 28.00 10.19 15.34
C GLY A 982 28.50 9.07 14.41
N TRP A 983 28.71 7.87 14.95
CA TRP A 983 29.01 6.69 14.13
C TRP A 983 27.72 6.13 13.50
N ARG A 984 27.81 5.67 12.25
CA ARG A 984 26.73 5.08 11.45
C ARG A 984 27.22 3.79 10.81
N THR A 985 26.34 2.83 10.57
CA THR A 985 26.65 1.59 9.86
C THR A 985 26.06 1.62 8.46
N TYR A 986 26.86 1.21 7.48
CA TYR A 986 26.47 1.01 6.09
C TYR A 986 26.57 -0.48 5.74
N ASN A 987 25.59 -0.99 4.99
CA ASN A 987 25.61 -2.36 4.47
C ASN A 987 24.85 -2.43 3.14
N ARG A 988 25.49 -2.88 2.06
CA ARG A 988 24.86 -3.04 0.74
C ARG A 988 25.41 -4.23 -0.01
N THR A 989 24.51 -5.01 -0.60
CA THR A 989 24.82 -6.10 -1.54
C THR A 989 24.71 -5.61 -2.99
N PHE A 990 25.70 -5.96 -3.80
CA PHE A 990 25.79 -5.74 -5.24
C PHE A 990 25.58 -7.08 -5.95
N ASP A 991 24.53 -7.16 -6.76
CA ASP A 991 24.22 -8.36 -7.57
C ASP A 991 24.91 -8.25 -8.93
N ILE A 992 25.90 -9.09 -9.16
CA ILE A 992 26.62 -9.19 -10.43
C ILE A 992 26.16 -10.37 -11.29
N SER A 993 25.15 -11.13 -10.85
CA SER A 993 24.66 -12.31 -11.57
C SER A 993 24.09 -12.00 -12.95
N GLU A 994 23.59 -10.78 -13.15
CA GLU A 994 23.01 -10.32 -14.41
C GLU A 994 24.03 -9.70 -15.37
N PHE A 995 25.30 -9.63 -14.96
CA PHE A 995 26.37 -9.21 -15.87
C PHE A 995 26.59 -10.31 -16.93
N SER A 996 27.21 -9.95 -18.05
CA SER A 996 27.52 -10.91 -19.13
C SER A 996 28.22 -12.16 -18.59
N ASP A 997 28.02 -13.34 -19.19
CA ASP A 997 28.54 -14.65 -18.73
C ASP A 997 30.04 -14.68 -18.35
N GLU A 998 30.87 -13.83 -18.98
CA GLU A 998 32.29 -13.71 -18.66
C GLU A 998 32.59 -12.87 -17.39
N ARG A 999 31.56 -12.34 -16.72
CA ARG A 999 31.63 -11.33 -15.64
C ARG A 999 30.59 -11.54 -14.53
N ASN A 1000 29.85 -12.65 -14.58
CA ASN A 1000 28.72 -12.90 -13.68
C ASN A 1000 29.11 -13.56 -12.34
N ASN A 1001 30.41 -13.62 -12.02
CA ASN A 1001 30.93 -14.21 -10.79
C ASN A 1001 32.24 -13.52 -10.40
N LEU A 1002 32.49 -13.39 -9.10
CA LEU A 1002 33.65 -12.72 -8.56
C LEU A 1002 34.96 -13.37 -9.04
N SER A 1003 34.99 -14.70 -9.19
CA SER A 1003 36.12 -15.48 -9.71
C SER A 1003 36.54 -15.13 -11.14
N LYS A 1004 35.71 -14.38 -11.89
CA LYS A 1004 36.03 -13.92 -13.24
C LYS A 1004 36.88 -12.65 -13.27
N TYR A 1005 37.12 -12.06 -12.12
CA TYR A 1005 37.89 -10.84 -11.97
C TYR A 1005 39.24 -11.15 -11.32
N ASP A 1006 40.25 -10.36 -11.67
CA ASP A 1006 41.59 -10.46 -11.12
C ASP A 1006 41.72 -9.66 -9.81
N TYR A 1007 41.07 -8.49 -9.72
CA TYR A 1007 41.16 -7.61 -8.55
C TYR A 1007 39.84 -6.93 -8.21
N ILE A 1008 39.64 -6.67 -6.92
CA ILE A 1008 38.71 -5.67 -6.41
C ILE A 1008 39.50 -4.41 -6.06
N VAL A 1009 38.95 -3.24 -6.40
CA VAL A 1009 39.53 -1.95 -5.99
C VAL A 1009 38.53 -1.21 -5.11
N LEU A 1010 39.00 -0.83 -3.92
CA LEU A 1010 38.29 0.02 -2.98
C LEU A 1010 38.93 1.41 -3.00
N GLY A 1011 38.16 2.41 -3.43
CA GLY A 1011 38.56 3.81 -3.43
C GLY A 1011 37.70 4.63 -2.48
N LEU A 1012 38.31 5.31 -1.52
CA LEU A 1012 37.64 6.28 -0.65
C LEU A 1012 38.01 7.69 -1.10
N ALA A 1013 37.01 8.49 -1.41
CA ALA A 1013 37.17 9.91 -1.71
C ALA A 1013 36.17 10.71 -0.88
N ARG A 1014 36.42 12.00 -0.75
CA ARG A 1014 35.47 12.88 -0.09
C ARG A 1014 35.40 14.24 -0.75
N GLU A 1015 34.34 14.97 -0.48
CA GLU A 1015 34.15 16.34 -0.89
C GLU A 1015 33.97 17.18 0.37
N VAL A 1016 34.97 18.03 0.65
CA VAL A 1016 34.93 19.01 1.73
C VAL A 1016 33.95 20.13 1.35
N GLY A 1017 33.94 20.54 0.07
CA GLY A 1017 32.98 21.53 -0.42
C GLY A 1017 33.00 22.83 0.41
N ASN A 1018 31.85 23.15 1.02
CA ASN A 1018 31.67 24.32 1.90
C ASN A 1018 31.73 23.98 3.41
N ALA A 1019 32.15 22.76 3.78
CA ALA A 1019 32.28 22.33 5.16
C ALA A 1019 33.26 23.21 5.96
N THR A 1020 32.92 23.49 7.21
CA THR A 1020 33.72 24.36 8.11
C THR A 1020 34.44 23.58 9.21
N THR A 1021 33.99 22.34 9.46
CA THR A 1021 34.55 21.42 10.46
C THR A 1021 34.77 20.01 9.88
N SER A 1022 35.22 19.91 8.62
CA SER A 1022 35.33 18.61 7.92
C SER A 1022 36.29 17.63 8.60
N GLY A 1023 35.94 16.36 8.53
CA GLY A 1023 36.74 15.24 8.97
C GLY A 1023 35.95 13.94 8.87
N VAL A 1024 36.60 12.90 8.36
CA VAL A 1024 35.96 11.59 8.13
C VAL A 1024 36.70 10.51 8.88
N SER A 1025 35.96 9.54 9.42
CA SER A 1025 36.49 8.27 9.92
C SER A 1025 35.63 7.12 9.42
N VAL A 1026 36.26 6.02 9.00
CA VAL A 1026 35.62 4.80 8.50
C VAL A 1026 36.26 3.61 9.18
N SER A 1027 35.48 2.64 9.67
CA SER A 1027 35.97 1.45 10.38
C SER A 1027 35.13 0.23 10.03
N ASN A 1028 35.52 -0.95 10.49
CA ASN A 1028 34.79 -2.21 10.28
C ASN A 1028 34.45 -2.50 8.80
N ILE A 1029 35.33 -2.07 7.90
CA ILE A 1029 35.15 -2.33 6.47
C ILE A 1029 35.32 -3.83 6.24
N ALA A 1030 34.32 -4.46 5.64
CA ALA A 1030 34.34 -5.86 5.25
C ALA A 1030 33.67 -6.06 3.90
N LEU A 1031 34.18 -7.04 3.17
CA LEU A 1031 33.59 -7.61 1.97
C LEU A 1031 33.15 -9.03 2.30
N SER A 1032 31.91 -9.37 1.98
CA SER A 1032 31.43 -10.75 2.00
C SER A 1032 30.86 -11.14 0.64
N VAL A 1033 31.01 -12.40 0.29
CA VAL A 1033 30.50 -12.95 -0.98
C VAL A 1033 29.57 -14.10 -0.69
N ASN A 1034 28.50 -14.18 -1.47
CA ASN A 1034 27.64 -15.33 -1.58
C ASN A 1034 27.26 -15.57 -3.04
N SER A 1035 26.68 -16.72 -3.28
CA SER A 1035 26.10 -17.09 -4.56
C SER A 1035 24.60 -16.96 -4.44
N LYS A 1036 24.01 -16.26 -5.39
CA LYS A 1036 22.59 -16.24 -5.67
C LYS A 1036 22.16 -17.70 -5.84
N GLY A 1037 21.24 -18.15 -5.00
CA GLY A 1037 20.85 -19.57 -4.84
C GLY A 1037 20.21 -20.18 -6.09
N GLU A 1038 19.56 -21.32 -6.00
CA GLU A 1038 18.50 -21.64 -6.97
C GLU A 1038 17.16 -21.25 -6.37
N GLU A 1039 16.19 -20.91 -7.23
CA GLU A 1039 14.80 -20.82 -6.81
C GLU A 1039 14.42 -22.14 -6.16
N GLU A 1040 13.89 -22.13 -4.94
CA GLU A 1040 13.35 -23.36 -4.36
C GLU A 1040 12.32 -23.91 -5.35
N VAL A 1041 12.49 -25.16 -5.76
CA VAL A 1041 11.52 -25.87 -6.60
C VAL A 1041 10.70 -26.75 -5.66
N PRO A 1042 9.64 -26.24 -5.01
CA PRO A 1042 8.76 -27.10 -4.25
C PRO A 1042 8.08 -28.09 -5.20
N TYR A 1043 7.67 -29.24 -4.65
CA TYR A 1043 7.03 -30.31 -5.42
C TYR A 1043 5.85 -29.78 -6.25
N GLU A 1044 5.10 -28.84 -5.69
CA GLU A 1044 3.92 -28.20 -6.27
C GLU A 1044 4.28 -27.35 -7.50
N LYS A 1045 5.44 -26.67 -7.50
CA LYS A 1045 5.96 -25.96 -8.67
C LYS A 1045 6.26 -26.95 -9.78
N TRP A 1046 7.02 -28.00 -9.47
CA TRP A 1046 7.39 -29.02 -10.45
C TRP A 1046 6.16 -29.72 -11.04
N ALA A 1047 5.18 -30.08 -10.21
CA ALA A 1047 3.93 -30.69 -10.66
C ALA A 1047 3.14 -29.73 -11.58
N SER A 1048 3.02 -28.45 -11.18
CA SER A 1048 2.37 -27.41 -11.97
C SER A 1048 3.07 -27.15 -13.31
N ASP A 1049 4.40 -27.16 -13.35
CA ASP A 1049 5.18 -26.94 -14.58
C ASP A 1049 4.97 -28.07 -15.59
N HIS A 1050 4.58 -29.27 -15.12
CA HIS A 1050 4.12 -30.39 -15.94
C HIS A 1050 2.62 -30.38 -16.23
N GLY A 1051 1.90 -29.32 -15.82
CA GLY A 1051 0.46 -29.16 -16.07
C GLY A 1051 -0.45 -29.88 -15.08
N LEU A 1052 0.09 -30.39 -13.97
CA LEU A 1052 -0.69 -31.04 -12.92
C LEU A 1052 -1.22 -29.98 -11.95
N THR A 1053 -2.52 -29.99 -11.67
CA THR A 1053 -3.18 -28.96 -10.84
C THR A 1053 -3.46 -29.41 -9.40
N LEU A 1054 -3.50 -30.72 -9.13
CA LEU A 1054 -3.80 -31.32 -7.81
C LEU A 1054 -3.11 -32.69 -7.61
N ALA A 1055 -2.03 -32.98 -8.32
CA ALA A 1055 -1.43 -34.32 -8.27
C ALA A 1055 -0.65 -34.52 -6.97
N GLY A 1056 -1.11 -35.46 -6.15
CA GLY A 1056 -0.45 -35.86 -4.92
C GLY A 1056 0.90 -36.52 -5.20
N ALA A 1057 1.80 -36.44 -4.22
CA ALA A 1057 3.13 -37.05 -4.25
C ALA A 1057 3.12 -38.55 -4.63
N GLU A 1058 2.07 -39.29 -4.25
CA GLU A 1058 1.93 -40.72 -4.51
C GLU A 1058 1.15 -41.05 -5.78
N ASP A 1059 0.63 -40.04 -6.49
CA ASP A 1059 -0.10 -40.26 -7.74
C ASP A 1059 0.87 -40.68 -8.86
N ASP A 1060 0.34 -41.37 -9.86
CA ASP A 1060 1.05 -41.88 -11.04
C ASP A 1060 0.24 -41.45 -12.27
N ALA A 1061 0.47 -40.22 -12.74
CA ALA A 1061 -0.39 -39.58 -13.72
C ALA A 1061 -0.24 -40.15 -15.15
N ASP A 1062 0.89 -40.79 -15.46
CA ASP A 1062 1.14 -41.42 -16.76
C ASP A 1062 1.05 -42.97 -16.74
N GLY A 1063 0.92 -43.58 -15.56
CA GLY A 1063 0.63 -45.00 -15.37
C GLY A 1063 1.86 -45.90 -15.49
N ASP A 1064 3.07 -45.39 -15.30
CA ASP A 1064 4.32 -46.14 -15.42
C ASP A 1064 4.79 -46.83 -14.12
N GLY A 1065 4.05 -46.61 -13.03
CA GLY A 1065 4.31 -47.16 -11.70
C GLY A 1065 5.34 -46.37 -10.89
N ALA A 1066 5.84 -45.23 -11.38
CA ALA A 1066 6.54 -44.25 -10.57
C ALA A 1066 5.55 -43.25 -9.98
N SER A 1067 5.62 -43.05 -8.66
CA SER A 1067 4.92 -41.95 -8.00
C SER A 1067 5.53 -40.61 -8.42
N ASN A 1068 4.74 -39.57 -8.52
CA ASN A 1068 5.20 -38.20 -8.78
C ASN A 1068 6.35 -37.76 -7.86
N LEU A 1069 6.34 -38.13 -6.57
CA LEU A 1069 7.41 -37.82 -5.63
C LEU A 1069 8.74 -38.45 -6.04
N ARG A 1070 8.71 -39.71 -6.47
CA ARG A 1070 9.90 -40.42 -6.97
C ARG A 1070 10.48 -39.70 -8.18
N GLU A 1071 9.63 -39.28 -9.10
CA GLU A 1071 10.07 -38.56 -10.29
C GLU A 1071 10.59 -37.17 -9.95
N PHE A 1072 9.93 -36.46 -9.05
CA PHE A 1072 10.40 -35.17 -8.53
C PHE A 1072 11.78 -35.28 -7.87
N VAL A 1073 11.97 -36.33 -7.05
CA VAL A 1073 13.18 -36.59 -6.25
C VAL A 1073 14.38 -37.01 -7.08
N PHE A 1074 14.18 -37.74 -8.18
CA PHE A 1074 15.29 -38.29 -8.99
C PHE A 1074 15.43 -37.66 -10.39
N GLY A 1075 14.44 -36.88 -10.85
CA GLY A 1075 14.48 -36.18 -12.14
C GLY A 1075 13.73 -36.90 -13.26
N GLY A 1076 12.46 -37.20 -13.03
CA GLY A 1076 11.50 -37.75 -13.99
C GLY A 1076 10.48 -36.73 -14.51
N ASN A 1077 9.54 -37.18 -15.35
CA ASN A 1077 8.46 -36.36 -15.90
C ASN A 1077 7.12 -37.10 -15.73
N PRO A 1078 6.21 -36.60 -14.87
CA PRO A 1078 5.01 -37.30 -14.42
C PRO A 1078 3.90 -37.39 -15.47
N THR A 1079 4.17 -36.91 -16.67
CA THR A 1079 3.24 -36.95 -17.80
C THR A 1079 3.79 -37.79 -18.97
N LEU A 1080 4.96 -38.41 -18.79
CA LEU A 1080 5.68 -39.15 -19.82
C LEU A 1080 6.22 -40.47 -19.27
N ALA A 1081 5.47 -41.55 -19.47
CA ALA A 1081 5.77 -42.92 -19.00
C ALA A 1081 7.15 -43.50 -19.40
N SER A 1082 7.90 -42.82 -20.27
CA SER A 1082 9.29 -43.15 -20.61
C SER A 1082 10.33 -42.49 -19.70
N SER A 1083 9.91 -41.67 -18.72
CA SER A 1083 10.75 -40.71 -18.01
C SER A 1083 10.67 -40.84 -16.47
N VAL A 1084 10.83 -42.06 -15.94
CA VAL A 1084 10.78 -42.39 -14.49
C VAL A 1084 11.90 -41.81 -13.59
N GLY A 1085 12.86 -41.07 -14.16
CA GLY A 1085 14.08 -40.62 -13.50
C GLY A 1085 15.13 -41.73 -13.24
N PRO A 1086 16.43 -41.39 -13.12
CA PRO A 1086 17.52 -42.34 -12.88
C PRO A 1086 17.43 -43.02 -11.51
N LEU A 1087 17.63 -44.34 -11.50
CA LEU A 1087 17.67 -45.13 -10.26
C LEU A 1087 19.06 -45.10 -9.61
N PRO A 1088 19.14 -45.19 -8.27
CA PRO A 1088 20.39 -45.46 -7.57
C PRO A 1088 21.06 -46.73 -8.09
N PHE A 1089 22.39 -46.71 -8.20
CA PHE A 1089 23.17 -47.85 -8.65
C PHE A 1089 24.45 -48.02 -7.83
N MET A 1090 25.03 -49.22 -7.89
CA MET A 1090 26.32 -49.50 -7.28
C MET A 1090 27.38 -49.73 -8.34
N ARG A 1091 28.59 -49.22 -8.09
CA ARG A 1091 29.78 -49.57 -8.89
C ARG A 1091 30.93 -49.98 -7.99
N LYS A 1092 31.73 -50.91 -8.48
CA LYS A 1092 32.97 -51.35 -7.82
C LYS A 1092 34.10 -50.38 -8.16
N VAL A 1093 34.88 -49.97 -7.16
CA VAL A 1093 36.07 -49.16 -7.31
C VAL A 1093 37.25 -49.88 -6.66
N GLU A 1094 38.38 -49.97 -7.37
CA GLU A 1094 39.61 -50.57 -6.84
C GLU A 1094 40.63 -49.45 -6.61
N ASP A 1095 41.12 -49.34 -5.38
CA ASP A 1095 42.20 -48.41 -5.04
C ASP A 1095 43.21 -49.13 -4.14
N SER A 1096 44.46 -49.22 -4.61
CA SER A 1096 45.64 -49.57 -3.81
C SER A 1096 45.43 -50.76 -2.85
N GLU A 1097 45.03 -51.91 -3.40
CA GLU A 1097 44.76 -53.20 -2.70
C GLU A 1097 43.43 -53.30 -1.94
N THR A 1098 42.64 -52.24 -1.86
CA THR A 1098 41.30 -52.25 -1.24
C THR A 1098 40.19 -52.16 -2.29
N VAL A 1099 39.17 -52.99 -2.15
CA VAL A 1099 37.97 -52.94 -3.00
C VAL A 1099 36.90 -52.14 -2.28
N PHE A 1100 36.42 -51.09 -2.93
CA PHE A 1100 35.31 -50.27 -2.48
C PHE A 1100 34.05 -50.53 -3.33
N LEU A 1101 32.89 -50.30 -2.73
CA LEU A 1101 31.64 -50.12 -3.46
C LEU A 1101 31.17 -48.68 -3.29
N ASP A 1102 30.93 -48.01 -4.41
CA ASP A 1102 30.28 -46.71 -4.47
C ASP A 1102 28.78 -46.95 -4.67
N TYR A 1103 27.95 -46.52 -3.73
CA TYR A 1103 26.51 -46.39 -3.90
C TYR A 1103 26.19 -44.97 -4.37
N VAL A 1104 25.72 -44.85 -5.62
CA VAL A 1104 25.50 -43.58 -6.30
C VAL A 1104 24.00 -43.34 -6.45
N PHE A 1105 23.52 -42.18 -6.00
CA PHE A 1105 22.14 -41.73 -6.19
C PHE A 1105 22.10 -40.24 -6.53
N ARG A 1106 21.01 -39.80 -7.18
CA ARG A 1106 20.80 -38.37 -7.44
C ARG A 1106 20.13 -37.68 -6.24
N ARG A 1107 20.59 -36.47 -5.94
CA ARG A 1107 19.99 -35.55 -4.99
C ARG A 1107 19.61 -34.26 -5.71
N ARG A 1108 18.38 -33.76 -5.48
CA ARG A 1108 17.94 -32.47 -5.99
C ARG A 1108 18.64 -31.35 -5.23
N ILE A 1109 19.26 -30.43 -5.97
CA ILE A 1109 19.93 -29.25 -5.43
C ILE A 1109 18.87 -28.23 -4.97
N GLY A 1110 19.11 -27.54 -3.86
CA GLY A 1110 18.20 -26.49 -3.36
C GLY A 1110 16.91 -26.98 -2.69
N ALA A 1111 16.70 -28.29 -2.58
CA ALA A 1111 15.50 -28.86 -1.97
C ALA A 1111 15.65 -29.22 -0.47
N GLY A 1112 16.74 -28.83 0.19
CA GLY A 1112 17.04 -29.27 1.58
C GLY A 1112 16.05 -28.79 2.64
N SER A 1113 15.28 -27.75 2.36
CA SER A 1113 14.18 -27.22 3.18
C SER A 1113 12.88 -28.04 3.04
N VAL A 1114 12.72 -28.79 1.95
CA VAL A 1114 11.48 -29.52 1.59
C VAL A 1114 11.70 -31.03 1.39
N LEU A 1115 12.94 -31.48 1.25
CA LEU A 1115 13.36 -32.87 1.09
C LEU A 1115 14.63 -33.14 1.92
N ARG A 1116 14.59 -34.21 2.71
CA ARG A 1116 15.72 -34.78 3.42
C ARG A 1116 16.15 -36.08 2.76
N TYR A 1117 17.37 -36.11 2.24
CA TYR A 1117 18.02 -37.31 1.72
C TYR A 1117 18.91 -37.93 2.79
N GLU A 1118 18.72 -39.21 3.07
CA GLU A 1118 19.50 -39.93 4.07
C GLU A 1118 19.98 -41.28 3.51
N LEU A 1119 21.30 -41.42 3.37
CA LEU A 1119 21.90 -42.71 3.03
C LEU A 1119 22.06 -43.54 4.30
N GLN A 1120 21.46 -44.73 4.30
CA GLN A 1120 21.50 -45.63 5.44
C GLN A 1120 22.18 -46.94 5.06
N THR A 1121 22.91 -47.52 6.02
CA THR A 1121 23.48 -48.85 5.92
C THR A 1121 22.91 -49.79 6.97
N SER A 1122 22.94 -51.10 6.68
CA SER A 1122 22.54 -52.16 7.61
C SER A 1122 23.39 -53.41 7.36
N LEU A 1123 23.59 -54.24 8.39
CA LEU A 1123 24.30 -55.52 8.26
C LEU A 1123 23.35 -56.71 7.95
N ASP A 1124 22.05 -56.55 8.15
CA ASP A 1124 21.08 -57.67 8.10
C ASP A 1124 19.67 -57.30 7.57
N MET A 1125 19.47 -56.06 7.12
CA MET A 1125 18.20 -55.49 6.68
C MET A 1125 17.07 -55.46 7.73
N SER A 1126 17.35 -55.76 9.00
CA SER A 1126 16.32 -55.70 10.03
C SER A 1126 15.85 -54.25 10.24
N PRO A 1127 14.55 -54.00 10.47
CA PRO A 1127 14.00 -52.63 10.50
C PRO A 1127 14.72 -51.65 11.46
N ASN A 1128 15.29 -52.17 12.55
CA ASN A 1128 15.97 -51.37 13.58
C ASN A 1128 17.50 -51.33 13.44
N SER A 1129 18.07 -51.94 12.39
CA SER A 1129 19.51 -52.00 12.15
C SER A 1129 20.05 -50.95 11.18
N TRP A 1130 19.17 -50.13 10.61
CA TRP A 1130 19.55 -49.09 9.66
C TRP A 1130 20.17 -47.90 10.40
N THR A 1131 21.36 -47.48 9.97
CA THR A 1131 22.08 -46.31 10.54
C THR A 1131 22.61 -45.40 9.43
N THR A 1132 22.84 -44.12 9.74
CA THR A 1132 23.48 -43.13 8.85
C THR A 1132 25.00 -43.18 8.88
N SER A 1133 25.57 -44.31 9.27
CA SER A 1133 27.01 -44.50 9.48
C SER A 1133 27.51 -45.73 8.73
N GLY A 1134 28.84 -45.92 8.70
CA GLY A 1134 29.45 -47.06 8.02
C GLY A 1134 29.67 -46.86 6.52
N TYR A 1135 29.71 -45.62 6.05
CA TYR A 1135 30.17 -45.23 4.72
C TYR A 1135 30.91 -43.89 4.82
N VAL A 1136 31.67 -43.55 3.77
CA VAL A 1136 32.27 -42.23 3.57
C VAL A 1136 31.55 -41.58 2.39
N GLU A 1137 30.92 -40.43 2.62
CA GLU A 1137 30.38 -39.63 1.52
C GLU A 1137 31.53 -38.91 0.82
N LEU A 1138 31.68 -39.14 -0.49
CA LEU A 1138 32.62 -38.41 -1.33
C LEU A 1138 32.00 -37.07 -1.77
N PRO A 1139 32.81 -36.10 -2.22
CA PRO A 1139 32.28 -34.86 -2.79
C PRO A 1139 31.23 -35.14 -3.87
N PRO A 1140 30.09 -34.44 -3.86
CA PRO A 1140 29.07 -34.58 -4.90
C PRO A 1140 29.62 -34.33 -6.30
N THR A 1141 29.03 -34.98 -7.29
CA THR A 1141 29.44 -34.87 -8.70
C THR A 1141 28.32 -34.25 -9.54
N ALA A 1142 28.64 -33.34 -10.47
CA ALA A 1142 27.63 -32.75 -11.36
C ALA A 1142 27.07 -33.79 -12.34
N THR A 1143 25.76 -33.74 -12.61
CA THR A 1143 25.08 -34.76 -13.44
C THR A 1143 24.82 -34.33 -14.89
N GLY A 1144 25.23 -33.11 -15.26
CA GLY A 1144 24.87 -32.45 -16.52
C GLY A 1144 23.46 -31.85 -16.53
N ASP A 1145 22.65 -32.18 -15.53
CA ASP A 1145 21.38 -31.54 -15.20
C ASP A 1145 21.62 -30.58 -14.03
N PRO A 1146 21.37 -29.26 -14.18
CA PRO A 1146 21.67 -28.26 -13.14
C PRO A 1146 20.83 -28.44 -11.88
N ASP A 1147 19.70 -29.14 -11.95
CA ASP A 1147 18.82 -29.37 -10.79
C ASP A 1147 19.33 -30.49 -9.87
N PHE A 1148 20.33 -31.26 -10.30
CA PHE A 1148 20.74 -32.49 -9.65
C PHE A 1148 22.26 -32.67 -9.52
N GLU A 1149 22.66 -33.20 -8.37
CA GLU A 1149 24.00 -33.73 -8.11
C GLU A 1149 23.97 -35.23 -7.83
N GLU A 1150 25.08 -35.90 -8.07
CA GLU A 1150 25.31 -37.31 -7.71
C GLU A 1150 26.00 -37.38 -6.36
N ILE A 1151 25.36 -38.08 -5.42
CA ILE A 1151 25.91 -38.39 -4.11
C ILE A 1151 26.50 -39.79 -4.13
N ILE A 1152 27.73 -39.91 -3.62
CA ILE A 1152 28.50 -41.15 -3.65
C ILE A 1152 28.81 -41.56 -2.22
N GLY A 1153 28.08 -42.57 -1.73
CA GLY A 1153 28.42 -43.25 -0.49
C GLY A 1153 29.40 -44.38 -0.75
N ARG A 1154 30.66 -44.20 -0.34
CA ARG A 1154 31.72 -45.20 -0.48
C ARG A 1154 31.81 -46.11 0.73
N ILE A 1155 31.81 -47.42 0.51
CA ILE A 1155 32.03 -48.43 1.55
C ILE A 1155 33.27 -49.27 1.24
N ASP A 1156 34.06 -49.56 2.28
CA ASP A 1156 35.15 -50.52 2.21
C ASP A 1156 34.60 -51.95 2.36
N THR A 1157 34.82 -52.79 1.36
CA THR A 1157 34.31 -54.18 1.37
C THR A 1157 35.07 -55.11 2.32
N SER A 1158 36.19 -54.66 2.91
CA SER A 1158 36.96 -55.42 3.89
C SER A 1158 36.41 -55.34 5.32
N GLU A 1159 35.58 -54.32 5.62
CA GLU A 1159 35.07 -54.07 6.97
C GLU A 1159 34.04 -55.10 7.45
N ALA A 1160 33.24 -55.67 6.55
CA ALA A 1160 32.18 -56.60 6.89
C ALA A 1160 31.91 -57.60 5.74
N PRO A 1161 31.54 -58.85 6.04
CA PRO A 1161 31.28 -59.86 5.02
C PRO A 1161 30.01 -59.59 4.19
N GLN A 1162 29.10 -58.75 4.69
CA GLN A 1162 27.90 -58.28 3.99
C GLN A 1162 27.48 -56.92 4.56
N LYS A 1163 26.97 -56.04 3.70
CA LYS A 1163 26.43 -54.72 4.05
C LYS A 1163 25.31 -54.38 3.04
N PHE A 1164 24.24 -53.78 3.52
CA PHE A 1164 23.08 -53.34 2.74
C PHE A 1164 23.01 -51.82 2.78
N MET A 1165 22.56 -51.20 1.69
CA MET A 1165 22.46 -49.75 1.56
C MET A 1165 21.09 -49.35 1.00
N ARG A 1166 20.54 -48.25 1.48
CA ARG A 1166 19.35 -47.61 0.92
C ARG A 1166 19.45 -46.10 1.04
N VAL A 1167 18.91 -45.37 0.07
CA VAL A 1167 18.59 -43.96 0.24
C VAL A 1167 17.14 -43.83 0.73
N VAL A 1168 16.94 -43.06 1.78
CA VAL A 1168 15.63 -42.63 2.27
C VAL A 1168 15.46 -41.17 1.88
N VAL A 1169 14.31 -40.84 1.31
CA VAL A 1169 13.95 -39.45 0.98
C VAL A 1169 12.62 -39.16 1.63
N GLU A 1170 12.59 -38.14 2.48
CA GLU A 1170 11.42 -37.75 3.28
C GLU A 1170 11.22 -36.24 3.19
N THR A 1171 9.98 -35.78 3.26
CA THR A 1171 9.70 -34.37 3.55
C THR A 1171 9.99 -34.09 5.03
N PRO A 1172 10.74 -33.03 5.39
CA PRO A 1172 11.15 -32.71 6.75
C PRO A 1172 10.05 -32.69 7.82
#